data_AF-A0A966CY57-F1
#
_entry.id   AF-A0A966CY57-F1
#
_cell.length_a   1.000
_cell.length_b   1.000
_cell.length_c   1.000
_cell.angle_alpha   90.00
_cell.angle_beta   90.00
_cell.angle_gamma   90.00
#
_symmetry.space_group_name_H-M   'P 1'
#
loop_
_entity.id
_entity.type
_entity.pdbx_description
1 polymer ?
#
loop_
_entity_poly.entity_id
_entity_poly.type
_entity_poly.pdbx_seq_one_letter_code
_entity_poly.pdbx_strand_id
1 'polypeptide(L)'
;MQNNDPRPEILAPAGNRESFLAALAAGADAVYCGLKHFSARMEADNFSLAELAGLTSLARNLDRRVYVTLNTLLKPGEESKIGRLVDRLRAMVKPHGLIVQDLAMSDLARQAGFEGEIHFSTLANVSFLSGLRVARALGADRVVLPRELDVDEIKDMARACPQGLGLEIFVHGALCYAVSGRCYWSSYLGGKSGLRGRCVQPCRRLYREGRENGRFFSCQDLGLGPLVKTIRDIPNIKAWKIEGRKKGPHYVYHTVKAYSLLRDHSDDPQVRKSAQEFLDRALGRPSTNFNFLGHRAKNPTDNDGRTASGLMIGSIQGTPQKPWLSPREELLPGDTLRIGFEDQPGHSVVRIRAFSPAGKRFPLSLPKDARPEKNTSVFLVDRREKGLLDALRDMENRMPAIKDEPARESSFTPKLPTPRPFRSRSGRRPETMHLFRKAPKSLGPNAALWCKPGPPDPMPRGQYAKIWWWLPPVLWPNQQNDWQKAVNALLKVDAERFVLNSPWQMALFPDQGRGLRIWAGPFCNLANAMAIEAVRQLGCCGAIVSPELDRESFLNLSDQSPIPLGVVTRGHWPQAISRILPSRPRTAVPIDSPKGEQSWIIQYGPDTWVYPNWGIDLRDQENELLEAGYTMLVSMHEPLPKRVRLKDRPGTWNWSLRLL
;
A
#
# COMPACT_ATOMS: atom_id res chain seq x y z
N MET A 1 28.35 -0.68 11.68
CA MET A 1 28.55 -2.14 11.83
C MET A 1 27.39 -2.84 11.15
N GLN A 2 27.63 -3.61 10.08
CA GLN A 2 26.61 -4.49 9.51
C GLN A 2 26.40 -5.60 10.54
N ASN A 3 25.19 -5.68 11.11
CA ASN A 3 24.86 -6.72 12.06
C ASN A 3 24.83 -8.04 11.28
N ASN A 4 25.83 -8.91 11.50
CA ASN A 4 25.93 -10.24 10.92
C ASN A 4 25.03 -11.25 11.64
N ASP A 5 24.14 -10.80 12.54
CA ASP A 5 23.13 -11.65 13.14
C ASP A 5 22.22 -12.22 12.02
N PRO A 6 22.16 -13.56 11.85
CA PRO A 6 21.30 -14.17 10.85
C PRO A 6 19.81 -13.98 11.15
N ARG A 7 19.45 -13.58 12.38
CA ARG A 7 18.04 -13.44 12.79
C ARG A 7 17.38 -12.17 12.23
N PRO A 8 16.10 -12.24 11.84
CA PRO A 8 15.35 -11.06 11.39
C PRO A 8 15.14 -10.02 12.51
N GLU A 9 15.25 -8.73 12.20
CA GLU A 9 14.87 -7.61 13.06
C GLU A 9 13.36 -7.66 13.41
N ILE A 10 12.97 -7.41 14.66
CA ILE A 10 11.57 -7.06 14.98
C ILE A 10 11.38 -5.59 14.67
N LEU A 11 10.66 -5.31 13.58
CA LEU A 11 10.44 -3.97 13.07
C LEU A 11 9.06 -3.44 13.46
N ALA A 12 9.05 -2.52 14.42
CA ALA A 12 7.85 -2.01 15.07
C ALA A 12 7.32 -0.69 14.46
N PRO A 13 6.00 -0.50 14.36
CA PRO A 13 5.40 0.76 13.92
C PRO A 13 5.35 1.79 15.04
N ALA A 14 5.59 3.07 14.73
CA ALA A 14 5.30 4.18 15.62
C ALA A 14 4.52 5.29 14.91
N GLY A 15 3.32 5.60 15.42
CA GLY A 15 2.48 6.71 14.94
C GLY A 15 2.61 8.00 15.77
N ASN A 16 3.14 7.90 16.99
CA ASN A 16 3.38 8.99 17.92
C ASN A 16 4.50 8.60 18.91
N ARG A 17 4.90 9.54 19.77
CA ARG A 17 5.96 9.38 20.78
C ARG A 17 5.74 8.18 21.69
N GLU A 18 4.55 8.04 22.30
CA GLU A 18 4.28 6.93 23.22
C GLU A 18 4.43 5.57 22.54
N SER A 19 3.94 5.40 21.31
CA SER A 19 4.11 4.16 20.55
C SER A 19 5.58 3.89 20.19
N PHE A 20 6.38 4.92 19.94
CA PHE A 20 7.82 4.77 19.72
C PHE A 20 8.52 4.25 20.98
N LEU A 21 8.25 4.86 22.13
CA LEU A 21 8.82 4.44 23.41
C LEU A 21 8.33 3.05 23.82
N ALA A 22 7.06 2.73 23.56
CA ALA A 22 6.50 1.40 23.77
C ALA A 22 7.23 0.33 22.94
N ALA A 23 7.58 0.62 21.68
CA ALA A 23 8.36 -0.29 20.85
C ALA A 23 9.75 -0.57 21.44
N LEU A 24 10.46 0.48 21.87
CA LEU A 24 11.77 0.35 22.50
C LEU A 24 11.71 -0.42 23.81
N ALA A 25 10.77 -0.08 24.69
CA ALA A 25 10.54 -0.79 25.96
C ALA A 25 10.17 -2.26 25.74
N ALA A 26 9.43 -2.55 24.67
CA ALA A 26 9.08 -3.90 24.29
C ALA A 26 10.28 -4.70 23.75
N GLY A 27 11.37 -4.05 23.35
CA GLY A 27 12.58 -4.69 22.85
C GLY A 27 12.65 -4.80 21.32
N ALA A 28 11.94 -3.93 20.59
CA ALA A 28 12.06 -3.88 19.13
C ALA A 28 13.51 -3.57 18.71
N ASP A 29 14.04 -4.29 17.72
CA ASP A 29 15.37 -4.01 17.16
C ASP A 29 15.37 -2.77 16.28
N ALA A 30 14.21 -2.47 15.70
CA ALA A 30 14.03 -1.31 14.86
C ALA A 30 12.62 -0.74 14.96
N VAL A 31 12.53 0.58 14.81
CA VAL A 31 11.27 1.31 14.75
C VAL A 31 11.13 1.97 13.38
N TYR A 32 9.96 1.86 12.77
CA TYR A 32 9.62 2.63 11.59
C TYR A 32 8.50 3.64 11.87
N CYS A 33 8.67 4.86 11.37
CA CYS A 33 7.74 5.96 11.61
C CYS A 33 7.53 6.80 10.35
N GLY A 34 6.44 7.59 10.34
CA GLY A 34 6.15 8.56 9.28
C GLY A 34 6.33 9.99 9.75
N LEU A 35 6.38 10.91 8.79
CA LEU A 35 6.28 12.34 9.04
C LEU A 35 4.89 12.88 8.64
N LYS A 36 4.64 14.16 8.95
CA LYS A 36 3.39 14.85 8.61
C LYS A 36 3.16 15.02 7.10
N HIS A 37 4.20 14.87 6.28
CA HIS A 37 4.14 14.95 4.82
C HIS A 37 4.83 13.74 4.17
N PHE A 38 4.44 13.44 2.93
CA PHE A 38 5.02 12.38 2.08
C PHE A 38 5.02 10.95 2.67
N SER A 39 4.14 10.69 3.63
CA SER A 39 4.01 9.40 4.30
C SER A 39 2.61 8.85 4.12
N ALA A 40 2.49 7.56 3.82
CA ALA A 40 1.19 6.87 3.83
C ALA A 40 0.52 6.86 5.23
N ARG A 41 1.20 7.42 6.24
CA ARG A 41 0.77 7.58 7.63
C ARG A 41 0.47 9.02 8.02
N MET A 42 0.38 9.96 7.10
CA MET A 42 0.22 11.40 7.41
C MET A 42 -1.00 11.76 8.28
N GLU A 43 -1.99 10.87 8.40
CA GLU A 43 -3.16 11.05 9.30
C GLU A 43 -2.89 10.65 10.76
N ALA A 44 -1.73 10.08 11.09
CA ALA A 44 -1.29 9.93 12.48
C ALA A 44 -0.74 11.26 13.02
N ASP A 45 -0.60 11.40 14.34
CA ASP A 45 -0.01 12.60 14.96
C ASP A 45 1.36 12.92 14.32
N ASN A 46 2.16 11.87 14.08
CA ASN A 46 3.51 11.88 13.51
C ASN A 46 4.47 12.83 14.26
N PHE A 47 5.71 12.86 13.81
CA PHE A 47 6.80 13.53 14.52
C PHE A 47 7.20 14.84 13.86
N SER A 48 7.62 15.82 14.67
CA SER A 48 8.49 16.89 14.17
C SER A 48 9.91 16.34 13.96
N LEU A 49 10.74 17.07 13.20
CA LEU A 49 12.14 16.65 13.00
C LEU A 49 12.93 16.67 14.32
N ALA A 50 12.72 17.66 15.18
CA ALA A 50 13.39 17.78 16.47
C ALA A 50 12.99 16.64 17.43
N GLU A 51 11.69 16.34 17.51
CA GLU A 51 11.19 15.22 18.32
C GLU A 51 11.76 13.88 17.83
N LEU A 52 11.74 13.66 16.51
CA LEU A 52 12.28 12.44 15.93
C LEU A 52 13.81 12.33 16.10
N ALA A 53 14.55 13.42 16.09
CA ALA A 53 15.99 13.43 16.36
C ALA A 53 16.28 12.94 17.79
N GLY A 54 15.54 13.44 18.78
CA GLY A 54 15.65 12.98 20.18
C GLY A 54 15.33 11.50 20.35
N LEU A 55 14.22 11.04 19.75
CA LEU A 55 13.83 9.62 19.76
C LEU A 55 14.84 8.72 19.04
N THR A 56 15.41 9.20 17.94
CA THR A 56 16.44 8.46 17.20
C THR A 56 17.74 8.40 17.99
N SER A 57 18.09 9.44 18.74
CA SER A 57 19.23 9.41 19.67
C SER A 57 19.02 8.38 20.78
N LEU A 58 17.83 8.35 21.39
CA LEU A 58 17.48 7.31 22.38
C LEU A 58 17.59 5.90 21.78
N ALA A 59 17.03 5.69 20.58
CA ALA A 59 17.11 4.41 19.89
C ALA A 59 18.57 3.98 19.64
N ARG A 60 19.45 4.89 19.19
CA ARG A 60 20.88 4.57 19.01
C ARG A 60 21.58 4.22 20.31
N ASN A 61 21.29 4.91 21.41
CA ASN A 61 21.84 4.59 22.73
C ASN A 61 21.40 3.21 23.25
N LEU A 62 20.37 2.63 22.63
CA LEU A 62 19.84 1.29 22.88
C LEU A 62 20.27 0.27 21.81
N ASP A 63 21.17 0.66 20.89
CA ASP A 63 21.57 -0.11 19.70
C ASP A 63 20.40 -0.48 18.77
N ARG A 64 19.38 0.38 18.72
CA ARG A 64 18.17 0.19 17.90
C ARG A 64 18.16 1.09 16.67
N ARG A 65 17.59 0.55 15.60
CA ARG A 65 17.52 1.23 14.30
C ARG A 65 16.22 2.01 14.15
N VAL A 66 16.27 3.04 13.30
CA VAL A 66 15.14 3.90 12.99
C VAL A 66 15.04 4.08 11.49
N TYR A 67 13.88 3.75 10.94
CA TYR A 67 13.57 3.89 9.52
C TYR A 67 12.42 4.90 9.33
N VAL A 68 12.56 5.81 8.36
CA VAL A 68 11.53 6.83 8.09
C VAL A 68 10.80 6.49 6.80
N THR A 69 9.47 6.43 6.83
CA THR A 69 8.69 6.28 5.59
C THR A 69 8.49 7.61 4.88
N LEU A 70 8.92 7.63 3.61
CA LEU A 70 8.58 8.62 2.60
C LEU A 70 7.90 7.90 1.42
N ASN A 71 6.86 7.13 1.74
CA ASN A 71 6.24 6.16 0.84
C ASN A 71 4.88 6.63 0.32
N THR A 72 4.81 7.85 -0.20
CA THR A 72 3.69 8.34 -1.05
C THR A 72 4.19 8.54 -2.48
N LEU A 73 3.29 8.47 -3.46
CA LEU A 73 3.61 8.97 -4.81
C LEU A 73 3.90 10.47 -4.76
N LEU A 74 4.84 10.94 -5.57
CA LEU A 74 5.16 12.36 -5.73
C LEU A 74 4.41 12.94 -6.93
N LYS A 75 3.86 14.14 -6.78
CA LYS A 75 3.31 14.93 -7.88
C LYS A 75 4.42 15.71 -8.59
N PRO A 76 4.18 16.15 -9.85
CA PRO A 76 5.10 17.06 -10.52
C PRO A 76 5.32 18.32 -9.67
N GLY A 77 6.58 18.72 -9.50
CA GLY A 77 6.97 19.88 -8.71
C GLY A 77 7.15 19.63 -7.20
N GLU A 78 6.90 18.40 -6.71
CA GLU A 78 7.17 18.04 -5.32
C GLU A 78 8.62 17.60 -5.06
N GLU A 79 9.43 17.37 -6.10
CA GLU A 79 10.81 16.86 -6.05
C GLU A 79 11.72 17.75 -5.17
N SER A 80 11.62 19.05 -5.35
CA SER A 80 12.37 20.03 -4.54
C SER A 80 11.96 19.98 -3.06
N LYS A 81 10.66 19.83 -2.78
CA LYS A 81 10.14 19.81 -1.40
C LYS A 81 10.58 18.54 -0.67
N ILE A 82 10.49 17.38 -1.33
CA ILE A 82 10.89 16.10 -0.74
C ILE A 82 12.41 16.00 -0.59
N GLY A 83 13.20 16.49 -1.55
CA GLY A 83 14.65 16.47 -1.44
C GLY A 83 15.17 17.37 -0.31
N ARG A 84 14.60 18.58 -0.13
CA ARG A 84 14.87 19.41 1.06
C ARG A 84 14.48 18.73 2.37
N LEU A 85 13.41 17.94 2.37
CA LEU A 85 13.03 17.16 3.55
C LEU A 85 14.06 16.05 3.84
N VAL A 86 14.54 15.34 2.83
CA VAL A 86 15.58 14.32 2.97
C VAL A 86 16.90 14.93 3.45
N ASP A 87 17.31 16.08 2.93
CA ASP A 87 18.51 16.79 3.39
C ASP A 87 18.41 17.23 4.86
N ARG A 88 17.24 17.68 5.31
CA ARG A 88 17.04 17.96 6.75
C ARG A 88 17.01 16.69 7.60
N LEU A 89 16.38 15.62 7.11
CA LEU A 89 16.36 14.32 7.79
C LEU A 89 17.77 13.77 7.99
N ARG A 90 18.59 13.77 6.94
CA ARG A 90 19.97 13.26 7.02
C ARG A 90 20.87 14.13 7.90
N ALA A 91 20.61 15.44 7.99
CA ALA A 91 21.36 16.32 8.87
C ALA A 91 20.96 16.19 10.36
N MET A 92 19.66 16.23 10.66
CA MET A 92 19.14 16.35 12.02
C MET A 92 18.83 14.99 12.68
N VAL A 93 18.13 14.12 11.94
CA VAL A 93 17.60 12.85 12.48
C VAL A 93 18.59 11.71 12.25
N LYS A 94 19.27 11.70 11.08
CA LYS A 94 20.21 10.67 10.63
C LYS A 94 19.60 9.25 10.60
N PRO A 95 18.38 9.03 10.07
CA PRO A 95 17.75 7.71 10.13
C PRO A 95 18.60 6.65 9.41
N HIS A 96 18.47 5.39 9.81
CA HIS A 96 19.25 4.27 9.26
C HIS A 96 18.83 3.92 7.83
N GLY A 97 17.58 4.23 7.48
CA GLY A 97 17.06 4.02 6.13
C GLY A 97 15.74 4.74 5.88
N LEU A 98 15.39 4.85 4.61
CA LEU A 98 14.12 5.39 4.13
C LEU A 98 13.29 4.28 3.50
N ILE A 99 12.02 4.20 3.89
CA ILE A 99 11.06 3.28 3.26
C ILE A 99 10.24 4.08 2.25
N VAL A 100 10.39 3.78 0.97
CA VAL A 100 9.89 4.58 -0.17
C VAL A 100 9.02 3.74 -1.11
N GLN A 101 8.22 4.39 -1.96
CA GLN A 101 7.47 3.69 -3.02
C GLN A 101 7.71 4.27 -4.42
N ASP A 102 7.89 5.58 -4.52
CA ASP A 102 8.02 6.28 -5.79
C ASP A 102 9.44 6.05 -6.34
N LEU A 103 9.54 5.71 -7.63
CA LEU A 103 10.82 5.37 -8.25
C LEU A 103 11.82 6.54 -8.25
N ALA A 104 11.32 7.78 -8.14
CA ALA A 104 12.17 8.96 -8.01
C ALA A 104 12.96 9.01 -6.70
N MET A 105 12.47 8.36 -5.64
CA MET A 105 13.01 8.55 -4.29
C MET A 105 14.43 8.04 -4.12
N SER A 106 14.81 6.95 -4.81
CA SER A 106 16.19 6.45 -4.75
C SER A 106 17.18 7.53 -5.21
N ASP A 107 16.96 8.10 -6.40
CA ASP A 107 17.85 9.11 -6.95
C ASP A 107 17.78 10.42 -6.16
N LEU A 108 16.57 10.91 -5.83
CA LEU A 108 16.41 12.13 -5.03
C LEU A 108 17.07 12.04 -3.66
N ALA A 109 17.01 10.88 -3.00
CA ALA A 109 17.67 10.68 -1.71
C ALA A 109 19.20 10.74 -1.84
N ARG A 110 19.77 10.12 -2.88
CA ARG A 110 21.21 10.17 -3.14
C ARG A 110 21.67 11.58 -3.54
N GLN A 111 20.91 12.29 -4.38
CA GLN A 111 21.18 13.69 -4.71
C GLN A 111 21.16 14.60 -3.46
N ALA A 112 20.27 14.33 -2.51
CA ALA A 112 20.21 15.04 -1.22
C ALA A 112 21.34 14.62 -0.24
N GLY A 113 22.22 13.70 -0.65
CA GLY A 113 23.34 13.19 0.13
C GLY A 113 22.90 12.31 1.31
N PHE A 114 21.79 11.59 1.18
CA PHE A 114 21.42 10.54 2.11
C PHE A 114 22.19 9.25 1.79
N GLU A 115 22.92 8.72 2.77
CA GLU A 115 23.79 7.54 2.63
C GLU A 115 23.19 6.26 3.24
N GLY A 116 22.07 6.38 3.96
CA GLY A 116 21.41 5.22 4.60
C GLY A 116 20.71 4.29 3.61
N GLU A 117 20.11 3.22 4.15
CA GLU A 117 19.44 2.19 3.35
C GLU A 117 18.20 2.73 2.63
N ILE A 118 17.94 2.26 1.41
CA ILE A 118 16.68 2.51 0.70
C ILE A 118 15.85 1.22 0.67
N HIS A 119 14.67 1.28 1.27
CA HIS A 119 13.75 0.14 1.34
C HIS A 119 12.55 0.40 0.43
N PHE A 120 12.29 -0.50 -0.51
CA PHE A 120 11.07 -0.45 -1.32
C PHE A 120 9.90 -1.03 -0.54
N SER A 121 8.98 -0.14 -0.17
CA SER A 121 7.69 -0.41 0.48
C SER A 121 6.88 -1.43 -0.33
N THR A 122 5.95 -2.14 0.31
CA THR A 122 4.98 -2.99 -0.42
C THR A 122 4.16 -2.24 -1.45
N LEU A 123 4.03 -0.91 -1.29
CA LEU A 123 3.39 -0.02 -2.27
C LEU A 123 4.14 0.05 -3.61
N ALA A 124 5.46 -0.20 -3.63
CA ALA A 124 6.25 -0.35 -4.85
C ALA A 124 5.90 -1.64 -5.63
N ASN A 125 5.25 -2.61 -4.97
CA ASN A 125 4.73 -3.85 -5.56
C ASN A 125 5.79 -4.74 -6.26
N VAL A 126 6.97 -4.89 -5.65
CA VAL A 126 7.95 -5.90 -6.08
C VAL A 126 7.41 -7.29 -5.70
N SER A 127 6.74 -7.95 -6.65
CA SER A 127 5.84 -9.08 -6.39
C SER A 127 6.30 -10.43 -6.93
N PHE A 128 7.41 -10.48 -7.68
CA PHE A 128 7.92 -11.72 -8.27
C PHE A 128 9.46 -11.73 -8.33
N LEU A 129 10.03 -12.92 -8.58
CA LEU A 129 11.42 -13.27 -8.24
C LEU A 129 12.45 -12.42 -8.99
N SER A 130 12.39 -12.42 -10.33
CA SER A 130 13.38 -11.72 -11.15
C SER A 130 13.26 -10.19 -11.03
N GLY A 131 12.09 -9.69 -10.59
CA GLY A 131 11.87 -8.30 -10.23
C GLY A 131 12.78 -7.78 -9.12
N LEU A 132 13.27 -8.65 -8.22
CA LEU A 132 14.21 -8.28 -7.15
C LEU A 132 15.53 -7.72 -7.72
N ARG A 133 15.99 -8.21 -8.88
CA ARG A 133 17.20 -7.70 -9.54
C ARG A 133 17.00 -6.29 -10.07
N VAL A 134 15.83 -6.01 -10.63
CA VAL A 134 15.47 -4.65 -11.09
C VAL A 134 15.34 -3.70 -9.91
N ALA A 135 14.73 -4.14 -8.80
CA ALA A 135 14.68 -3.35 -7.57
C ALA A 135 16.09 -3.01 -7.05
N ARG A 136 17.01 -3.99 -7.04
CA ARG A 136 18.40 -3.76 -6.65
C ARG A 136 19.12 -2.79 -7.59
N ALA A 137 18.92 -2.92 -8.90
CA ALA A 137 19.49 -2.01 -9.90
C ALA A 137 19.00 -0.56 -9.74
N LEU A 138 17.77 -0.37 -9.25
CA LEU A 138 17.23 0.95 -8.88
C LEU A 138 17.62 1.42 -7.46
N GLY A 139 18.63 0.78 -6.86
CA GLY A 139 19.23 1.23 -5.60
C GLY A 139 18.52 0.75 -4.33
N ALA A 140 17.63 -0.23 -4.40
CA ALA A 140 17.05 -0.82 -3.20
C ALA A 140 18.11 -1.64 -2.42
N ASP A 141 18.15 -1.44 -1.12
CA ASP A 141 18.90 -2.25 -0.16
C ASP A 141 17.99 -3.27 0.54
N ARG A 142 16.68 -2.99 0.60
CA ARG A 142 15.66 -3.91 1.12
C ARG A 142 14.36 -3.84 0.31
N VAL A 143 13.67 -4.96 0.15
CA VAL A 143 12.33 -5.02 -0.43
C VAL A 143 11.35 -5.58 0.59
N VAL A 144 10.25 -4.84 0.81
CA VAL A 144 9.14 -5.31 1.63
C VAL A 144 8.19 -6.13 0.75
N LEU A 145 8.11 -7.44 1.02
CA LEU A 145 7.32 -8.37 0.23
C LEU A 145 5.80 -8.14 0.42
N PRO A 146 4.99 -8.34 -0.62
CA PRO A 146 3.53 -8.30 -0.53
C PRO A 146 2.98 -9.27 0.53
N ARG A 147 1.88 -8.90 1.19
CA ARG A 147 1.25 -9.71 2.26
C ARG A 147 0.43 -10.88 1.72
N GLU A 148 0.24 -10.90 0.41
CA GLU A 148 -0.52 -11.89 -0.35
C GLU A 148 0.31 -13.12 -0.74
N LEU A 149 1.63 -13.09 -0.48
CA LEU A 149 2.50 -14.23 -0.75
C LEU A 149 2.32 -15.33 0.29
N ASP A 150 2.33 -16.58 -0.18
CA ASP A 150 2.41 -17.74 0.69
C ASP A 150 3.87 -18.03 1.14
N VAL A 151 4.04 -18.95 2.08
CA VAL A 151 5.35 -19.29 2.64
C VAL A 151 6.33 -19.86 1.60
N ASP A 152 5.85 -20.57 0.58
CA ASP A 152 6.71 -21.18 -0.43
C ASP A 152 7.14 -20.13 -1.47
N GLU A 153 6.23 -19.23 -1.85
CA GLU A 153 6.54 -18.03 -2.61
C GLU A 153 7.57 -17.14 -1.87
N ILE A 154 7.44 -16.97 -0.55
CA ILE A 154 8.43 -16.23 0.26
C ILE A 154 9.80 -16.93 0.22
N LYS A 155 9.85 -18.26 0.33
CA LYS A 155 11.11 -19.02 0.20
C LYS A 155 11.71 -18.88 -1.19
N ASP A 156 10.89 -18.90 -2.23
CA ASP A 156 11.35 -18.67 -3.60
C ASP A 156 11.95 -17.27 -3.75
N MET A 157 11.28 -16.23 -3.23
CA MET A 157 11.79 -14.85 -3.21
C MET A 157 13.13 -14.76 -2.47
N ALA A 158 13.25 -15.43 -1.32
CA ALA A 158 14.49 -15.50 -0.55
C ALA A 158 15.64 -16.17 -1.33
N ARG A 159 15.37 -17.28 -2.02
CA ARG A 159 16.34 -17.97 -2.87
C ARG A 159 16.79 -17.12 -4.06
N ALA A 160 15.87 -16.39 -4.67
CA ALA A 160 16.15 -15.54 -5.83
C ALA A 160 16.73 -14.16 -5.45
N CYS A 161 16.83 -13.85 -4.15
CA CYS A 161 17.27 -12.55 -3.67
C CYS A 161 18.74 -12.29 -4.08
N PRO A 162 19.02 -11.23 -4.85
CA PRO A 162 20.38 -10.92 -5.28
C PRO A 162 21.26 -10.48 -4.11
N GLN A 163 22.57 -10.64 -4.27
CA GLN A 163 23.54 -10.18 -3.28
C GLN A 163 23.38 -8.67 -2.99
N GLY A 164 23.47 -8.32 -1.70
CA GLY A 164 23.33 -6.93 -1.24
C GLY A 164 21.88 -6.45 -1.16
N LEU A 165 20.89 -7.31 -1.41
CA LEU A 165 19.48 -7.02 -1.16
C LEU A 165 18.96 -7.84 0.03
N GLY A 166 18.22 -7.20 0.93
CA GLY A 166 17.46 -7.85 2.00
C GLY A 166 15.96 -7.92 1.71
N LEU A 167 15.26 -8.85 2.35
CA LEU A 167 13.81 -8.98 2.28
C LEU A 167 13.18 -8.67 3.63
N GLU A 168 11.97 -8.11 3.60
CA GLU A 168 11.17 -7.82 4.78
C GLU A 168 9.77 -8.38 4.58
N ILE A 169 9.22 -9.03 5.61
CA ILE A 169 7.88 -9.62 5.57
C ILE A 169 7.02 -9.07 6.70
N PHE A 170 5.72 -8.92 6.45
CA PHE A 170 4.77 -8.64 7.52
C PHE A 170 4.44 -9.92 8.27
N VAL A 171 4.46 -9.86 9.59
CA VAL A 171 4.07 -10.99 10.47
C VAL A 171 2.76 -10.74 11.20
N HIS A 172 2.34 -9.48 11.31
CA HIS A 172 1.14 -9.11 12.06
C HIS A 172 0.50 -7.80 11.59
N GLY A 173 -0.79 -7.65 11.85
CA GLY A 173 -1.52 -6.39 11.68
C GLY A 173 -2.40 -6.33 10.44
N ALA A 174 -2.96 -5.17 10.14
CA ALA A 174 -4.10 -5.06 9.23
C ALA A 174 -3.81 -5.53 7.79
N LEU A 175 -4.65 -6.45 7.27
CA LEU A 175 -4.67 -6.78 5.84
C LEU A 175 -5.47 -5.75 5.05
N CYS A 176 -5.00 -5.49 3.83
CA CYS A 176 -5.73 -4.71 2.83
C CYS A 176 -6.46 -5.67 1.90
N TYR A 177 -7.62 -5.24 1.38
CA TYR A 177 -8.31 -6.02 0.36
C TYR A 177 -7.55 -6.01 -0.97
N ALA A 178 -7.11 -4.82 -1.39
CA ALA A 178 -6.35 -4.68 -2.63
C ALA A 178 -4.87 -5.00 -2.42
N VAL A 179 -4.24 -5.52 -3.47
CA VAL A 179 -2.78 -5.64 -3.58
C VAL A 179 -2.17 -4.26 -3.37
N SER A 180 -1.13 -4.19 -2.54
CA SER A 180 -0.42 -2.93 -2.27
C SER A 180 0.09 -2.30 -3.57
N GLY A 181 -0.15 -0.99 -3.76
CA GLY A 181 0.18 -0.29 -5.00
C GLY A 181 -0.87 -0.41 -6.13
N ARG A 182 -1.97 -1.14 -5.91
CA ARG A 182 -3.04 -1.39 -6.90
C ARG A 182 -4.45 -1.05 -6.37
N CYS A 183 -4.53 -0.03 -5.50
CA CYS A 183 -5.77 0.43 -4.89
C CYS A 183 -6.02 1.90 -5.20
N TYR A 184 -7.01 2.15 -6.06
CA TYR A 184 -7.45 3.47 -6.49
C TYR A 184 -8.81 3.85 -5.88
N TRP A 185 -9.39 2.95 -5.08
CA TRP A 185 -10.77 2.98 -4.63
C TRP A 185 -11.15 4.29 -3.94
N SER A 186 -10.33 4.75 -3.00
CA SER A 186 -10.59 6.01 -2.27
C SER A 186 -10.49 7.24 -3.19
N SER A 187 -9.63 7.18 -4.20
CA SER A 187 -9.46 8.24 -5.21
C SER A 187 -10.67 8.31 -6.15
N TYR A 188 -11.14 7.17 -6.63
CA TYR A 188 -12.36 7.06 -7.46
C TYR A 188 -13.59 7.70 -6.81
N LEU A 189 -13.69 7.60 -5.49
CA LEU A 189 -14.86 8.06 -4.76
C LEU A 189 -14.80 9.55 -4.36
N GLY A 190 -13.64 10.20 -4.44
CA GLY A 190 -13.52 11.61 -4.04
C GLY A 190 -12.10 12.18 -3.96
N GLY A 191 -11.20 11.76 -4.84
CA GLY A 191 -9.84 12.33 -5.00
C GLY A 191 -8.84 12.03 -3.87
N LYS A 192 -9.25 11.29 -2.84
CA LYS A 192 -8.39 10.95 -1.70
C LYS A 192 -7.54 9.71 -2.02
N SER A 193 -6.37 9.90 -2.62
CA SER A 193 -5.53 8.78 -3.09
C SER A 193 -4.96 7.94 -1.94
N GLY A 194 -5.17 6.63 -2.03
CA GLY A 194 -4.53 5.66 -1.13
C GLY A 194 -3.02 5.59 -1.32
N LEU A 195 -2.55 5.81 -2.55
CA LEU A 195 -1.13 5.85 -2.90
C LEU A 195 -0.43 7.12 -2.39
N ARG A 196 -1.20 8.12 -1.95
CA ARG A 196 -0.70 9.32 -1.27
C ARG A 196 -1.04 9.40 0.22
N GLY A 197 -1.46 8.28 0.82
CA GLY A 197 -1.71 8.22 2.27
C GLY A 197 -3.05 8.78 2.74
N ARG A 198 -3.99 9.04 1.82
CA ARG A 198 -5.32 9.62 2.10
C ARG A 198 -6.46 8.60 2.08
N CYS A 199 -6.16 7.30 2.17
CA CYS A 199 -7.16 6.24 2.04
C CYS A 199 -8.27 6.35 3.12
N VAL A 200 -9.52 6.54 2.68
CA VAL A 200 -10.71 6.56 3.57
C VAL A 200 -11.36 5.19 3.78
N GLN A 201 -10.60 4.12 3.50
CA GLN A 201 -10.98 2.73 3.77
C GLN A 201 -12.35 2.30 3.20
N PRO A 202 -12.68 2.59 1.92
CA PRO A 202 -13.99 2.23 1.35
C PRO A 202 -14.28 0.73 1.38
N CYS A 203 -13.25 -0.13 1.24
CA CYS A 203 -13.38 -1.58 1.37
C CYS A 203 -13.91 -2.04 2.74
N ARG A 204 -13.88 -1.19 3.77
CA ARG A 204 -14.40 -1.54 5.09
C ARG A 204 -15.87 -1.23 5.29
N ARG A 205 -16.53 -0.53 4.37
CA ARG A 205 -17.96 -0.16 4.46
C ARG A 205 -18.87 -1.38 4.40
N LEU A 206 -20.10 -1.21 4.86
CA LEU A 206 -21.19 -2.16 4.58
C LEU A 206 -21.62 -2.03 3.12
N TYR A 207 -21.63 -3.12 2.36
CA TYR A 207 -22.11 -3.17 0.98
C TYR A 207 -23.37 -4.02 0.89
N ARG A 208 -24.12 -3.86 -0.20
CA ARG A 208 -25.35 -4.62 -0.47
C ARG A 208 -25.27 -5.34 -1.82
N GLU A 209 -25.57 -6.64 -1.83
CA GLU A 209 -25.83 -7.44 -3.03
C GLU A 209 -27.31 -7.86 -3.01
N GLY A 210 -28.17 -7.18 -3.78
CA GLY A 210 -29.61 -7.46 -3.76
C GLY A 210 -30.23 -7.15 -2.39
N ARG A 211 -30.68 -8.18 -1.66
CA ARG A 211 -31.25 -8.05 -0.30
C ARG A 211 -30.24 -8.33 0.82
N GLU A 212 -29.06 -8.83 0.49
CA GLU A 212 -28.03 -9.18 1.46
C GLU A 212 -27.11 -7.99 1.72
N ASN A 213 -26.82 -7.70 2.99
CA ASN A 213 -25.84 -6.70 3.39
C ASN A 213 -24.64 -7.39 4.03
N GLY A 214 -23.42 -6.90 3.77
CA GLY A 214 -22.22 -7.44 4.38
C GLY A 214 -20.99 -6.59 4.15
N ARG A 215 -19.98 -6.76 5.00
CA ARG A 215 -18.67 -6.09 4.83
C ARG A 215 -17.76 -6.92 3.92
N PHE A 216 -18.20 -7.13 2.69
CA PHE A 216 -17.62 -8.07 1.72
C PHE A 216 -16.12 -7.90 1.44
N PHE A 217 -15.58 -6.69 1.63
CA PHE A 217 -14.17 -6.38 1.36
C PHE A 217 -13.37 -6.06 2.62
N SER A 218 -13.96 -6.21 3.81
CA SER A 218 -13.30 -5.85 5.07
C SER A 218 -12.44 -7.02 5.57
N CYS A 219 -11.12 -6.88 5.44
CA CYS A 219 -10.20 -7.92 5.89
C CYS A 219 -9.97 -7.89 7.41
N GLN A 220 -9.79 -9.09 7.96
CA GLN A 220 -9.18 -9.39 9.25
C GLN A 220 -7.70 -8.93 9.31
N ASP A 221 -7.07 -9.03 10.48
CA ASP A 221 -5.63 -8.75 10.61
C ASP A 221 -4.80 -10.02 10.28
N LEU A 222 -3.61 -9.87 9.73
CA LEU A 222 -2.61 -10.93 9.60
C LEU A 222 -2.11 -11.32 11.00
N GLY A 223 -1.96 -12.61 11.26
CA GLY A 223 -1.29 -13.12 12.44
C GLY A 223 -0.53 -14.40 12.16
N LEU A 224 0.81 -14.34 12.20
CA LEU A 224 1.69 -15.47 11.94
C LEU A 224 2.31 -16.08 13.22
N GLY A 225 1.90 -15.63 14.41
CA GLY A 225 2.47 -16.06 15.70
C GLY A 225 2.69 -17.58 15.82
N PRO A 226 1.65 -18.41 15.64
CA PRO A 226 1.80 -19.88 15.68
C PRO A 226 2.66 -20.49 14.57
N LEU A 227 3.00 -19.71 13.54
CA LEU A 227 3.66 -20.15 12.31
C LEU A 227 5.08 -19.59 12.14
N VAL A 228 5.57 -18.78 13.07
CA VAL A 228 6.87 -18.09 12.92
C VAL A 228 8.07 -19.02 12.66
N LYS A 229 8.00 -20.29 13.11
CA LYS A 229 9.05 -21.28 12.87
C LYS A 229 9.28 -21.53 11.37
N THR A 230 8.25 -21.39 10.54
CA THR A 230 8.38 -21.63 9.10
C THR A 230 9.14 -20.51 8.36
N ILE A 231 9.33 -19.35 8.99
CA ILE A 231 9.97 -18.15 8.43
C ILE A 231 11.24 -17.72 9.15
N ARG A 232 11.52 -18.27 10.34
CA ARG A 232 12.67 -17.91 11.18
C ARG A 232 14.00 -18.11 10.47
N ASP A 233 14.13 -19.24 9.78
CA ASP A 233 15.40 -19.70 9.22
C ASP A 233 15.46 -19.50 7.68
N ILE A 234 14.51 -18.72 7.11
CA ILE A 234 14.54 -18.41 5.68
C ILE A 234 15.66 -17.38 5.42
N PRO A 235 16.61 -17.67 4.52
CA PRO A 235 17.72 -16.76 4.24
C PRO A 235 17.22 -15.43 3.67
N ASN A 236 18.01 -14.38 3.80
CA ASN A 236 17.73 -13.04 3.26
C ASN A 236 16.50 -12.32 3.83
N ILE A 237 15.67 -12.95 4.67
CA ILE A 237 14.65 -12.24 5.45
C ILE A 237 15.36 -11.49 6.59
N LYS A 238 15.44 -10.16 6.47
CA LYS A 238 16.14 -9.28 7.40
C LYS A 238 15.23 -8.64 8.45
N ALA A 239 13.92 -8.65 8.23
CA ALA A 239 12.97 -8.08 9.19
C ALA A 239 11.60 -8.75 9.18
N TRP A 240 11.06 -8.91 10.39
CA TRP A 240 9.67 -9.21 10.68
C TRP A 240 8.95 -7.92 11.07
N LYS A 241 8.10 -7.45 10.16
CA LYS A 241 7.39 -6.18 10.30
C LYS A 241 6.01 -6.36 10.89
N ILE A 242 5.70 -5.52 11.87
CA ILE A 242 4.37 -5.42 12.49
C ILE A 242 3.64 -4.22 11.89
N GLU A 243 2.47 -4.41 11.29
CA GLU A 243 1.65 -3.30 10.77
C GLU A 243 0.79 -2.68 11.88
N GLY A 244 0.94 -1.37 12.11
CA GLY A 244 0.19 -0.70 13.18
C GLY A 244 0.21 0.82 13.10
N ARG A 245 0.16 1.43 11.91
CA ARG A 245 0.40 2.88 11.75
C ARG A 245 -0.53 3.83 12.55
N LYS A 246 -1.73 3.38 12.91
CA LYS A 246 -2.73 4.12 13.71
C LYS A 246 -2.95 3.47 15.09
N LYS A 247 -2.06 2.57 15.51
CA LYS A 247 -2.21 1.81 16.76
C LYS A 247 -1.49 2.52 17.90
N GLY A 248 -2.13 2.49 19.07
CA GLY A 248 -1.60 3.07 20.30
C GLY A 248 -0.48 2.23 20.91
N PRO A 249 0.15 2.74 21.99
CA PRO A 249 1.32 2.12 22.61
C PRO A 249 1.04 0.70 23.12
N HIS A 250 -0.17 0.40 23.58
CA HIS A 250 -0.53 -0.94 24.06
C HIS A 250 -0.38 -2.01 22.97
N TYR A 251 -0.96 -1.76 21.80
CA TYR A 251 -0.86 -2.68 20.65
C TYR A 251 0.60 -2.88 20.26
N VAL A 252 1.39 -1.80 20.19
CA VAL A 252 2.80 -1.85 19.80
C VAL A 252 3.60 -2.66 20.82
N TYR A 253 3.44 -2.38 22.11
CA TYR A 253 4.15 -3.10 23.18
C TYR A 253 3.86 -4.61 23.15
N HIS A 254 2.58 -4.98 23.12
CA HIS A 254 2.15 -6.38 23.14
C HIS A 254 2.63 -7.16 21.92
N THR A 255 2.48 -6.58 20.73
CA THR A 255 2.88 -7.27 19.49
C THR A 255 4.39 -7.41 19.40
N VAL A 256 5.17 -6.38 19.77
CA VAL A 256 6.63 -6.47 19.79
C VAL A 256 7.11 -7.50 20.80
N LYS A 257 6.57 -7.50 22.03
CA LYS A 257 6.93 -8.51 23.04
C LYS A 257 6.65 -9.93 22.53
N ALA A 258 5.46 -10.17 21.98
CA ALA A 258 5.09 -11.47 21.45
C ALA A 258 6.03 -11.95 20.35
N TYR A 259 6.29 -11.14 19.33
CA TYR A 259 7.14 -11.56 18.21
C TYR A 259 8.62 -11.67 18.58
N SER A 260 9.10 -10.88 19.55
CA SER A 260 10.46 -11.02 20.07
C SER A 260 10.62 -12.38 20.78
N LEU A 261 9.68 -12.72 21.68
CA LEU A 261 9.64 -14.03 22.34
C LEU A 261 9.59 -15.18 21.34
N LEU A 262 8.74 -15.07 20.31
CA LEU A 262 8.59 -16.09 19.27
C LEU A 262 9.82 -16.21 18.37
N ARG A 263 10.47 -15.11 18.00
CA ARG A 263 11.70 -15.15 17.20
C ARG A 263 12.81 -15.87 17.95
N ASP A 264 12.98 -15.53 19.22
CA ASP A 264 14.17 -15.90 20.00
C ASP A 264 14.03 -17.27 20.67
N HIS A 265 12.80 -17.65 21.04
CA HIS A 265 12.55 -18.83 21.88
C HIS A 265 11.30 -19.63 21.48
N SER A 266 10.91 -19.66 20.19
CA SER A 266 9.74 -20.41 19.72
C SER A 266 9.80 -21.93 19.93
N ASP A 267 10.97 -22.48 20.28
CA ASP A 267 11.12 -23.90 20.59
C ASP A 267 10.53 -24.29 21.95
N ASP A 268 10.40 -23.33 22.88
CA ASP A 268 9.76 -23.54 24.18
C ASP A 268 8.22 -23.40 24.08
N PRO A 269 7.44 -24.44 24.44
CA PRO A 269 5.97 -24.36 24.51
C PRO A 269 5.41 -23.28 25.45
N GLN A 270 6.05 -23.03 26.60
CA GLN A 270 5.59 -22.03 27.56
C GLN A 270 5.77 -20.62 26.99
N VAL A 271 6.91 -20.35 26.35
CA VAL A 271 7.14 -19.06 25.67
C VAL A 271 6.12 -18.83 24.56
N ARG A 272 5.79 -19.86 23.77
CA ARG A 272 4.75 -19.75 22.74
C ARG A 272 3.37 -19.43 23.34
N LYS A 273 3.03 -20.04 24.48
CA LYS A 273 1.79 -19.75 25.20
C LYS A 273 1.75 -18.30 25.67
N SER A 274 2.81 -17.82 26.34
CA SER A 274 2.91 -16.42 26.79
C SER A 274 2.87 -15.43 25.64
N ALA A 275 3.54 -15.72 24.52
CA ALA A 275 3.47 -14.88 23.33
C ALA A 275 2.05 -14.82 22.75
N GLN A 276 1.32 -15.93 22.75
CA GLN A 276 -0.08 -15.95 22.31
C GLN A 276 -0.97 -15.11 23.23
N GLU A 277 -0.77 -15.16 24.54
CA GLU A 277 -1.48 -14.31 25.51
C GLU A 277 -1.26 -12.81 25.22
N PHE A 278 -0.03 -12.40 24.89
CA PHE A 278 0.25 -11.04 24.44
C PHE A 278 -0.52 -10.66 23.16
N LEU A 279 -0.55 -11.54 22.16
CA LEU A 279 -1.26 -11.32 20.89
C LEU A 279 -2.77 -11.22 21.07
N ASP A 280 -3.36 -12.09 21.89
CA ASP A 280 -4.80 -12.10 22.20
C ASP A 280 -5.22 -10.80 22.89
N ARG A 281 -4.30 -10.20 23.64
CA ARG A 281 -4.48 -8.90 24.31
C ARG A 281 -4.09 -7.71 23.45
N ALA A 282 -3.55 -7.87 22.24
CA ALA A 282 -3.04 -6.75 21.44
C ALA A 282 -4.12 -5.73 21.00
N LEU A 283 -5.43 -6.04 21.13
CA LEU A 283 -6.55 -5.18 20.70
C LEU A 283 -6.57 -4.93 19.17
N GLY A 284 -6.14 -5.94 18.41
CA GLY A 284 -6.27 -6.03 16.95
C GLY A 284 -7.70 -6.31 16.49
N ARG A 285 -7.87 -6.60 15.21
CA ARG A 285 -9.05 -7.33 14.72
C ARG A 285 -8.87 -8.82 15.00
N PRO A 286 -9.91 -9.65 14.79
CA PRO A 286 -9.70 -11.08 14.61
C PRO A 286 -8.56 -11.33 13.61
N SER A 287 -7.70 -12.29 13.93
CA SER A 287 -6.51 -12.61 13.13
C SER A 287 -6.74 -13.81 12.21
N THR A 288 -6.13 -13.77 11.04
CA THR A 288 -6.04 -14.88 10.09
C THR A 288 -4.60 -15.05 9.61
N ASN A 289 -4.26 -16.26 9.17
CA ASN A 289 -3.02 -16.50 8.43
C ASN A 289 -3.20 -16.30 6.91
N PHE A 290 -4.41 -15.96 6.45
CA PHE A 290 -4.73 -15.66 5.05
C PHE A 290 -4.19 -16.74 4.09
N ASN A 291 -3.38 -16.35 3.10
CA ASN A 291 -2.80 -17.22 2.10
C ASN A 291 -1.46 -17.83 2.54
N PHE A 292 -0.97 -17.51 3.74
CA PHE A 292 0.38 -17.87 4.16
C PHE A 292 0.65 -19.39 4.09
N LEU A 293 -0.34 -20.21 4.43
CA LEU A 293 -0.30 -21.65 4.19
C LEU A 293 -1.07 -21.96 2.90
N GLY A 294 -0.39 -21.99 1.74
CA GLY A 294 -1.05 -22.13 0.43
C GLY A 294 -2.01 -23.33 0.31
N HIS A 295 -1.65 -24.47 0.91
CA HIS A 295 -2.50 -25.68 0.94
C HIS A 295 -3.72 -25.59 1.88
N ARG A 296 -3.78 -24.57 2.74
CA ARG A 296 -4.85 -24.30 3.72
C ARG A 296 -5.18 -22.79 3.75
N ALA A 297 -5.27 -22.18 2.57
CA ALA A 297 -5.57 -20.77 2.44
C ALA A 297 -6.94 -20.44 3.06
N LYS A 298 -7.00 -19.35 3.82
CA LYS A 298 -8.24 -18.84 4.42
C LYS A 298 -8.61 -17.53 3.77
N ASN A 299 -9.90 -17.34 3.50
CA ASN A 299 -10.38 -16.04 3.06
C ASN A 299 -10.25 -15.02 4.21
N PRO A 300 -9.58 -13.87 4.02
CA PRO A 300 -9.38 -12.90 5.09
C PRO A 300 -10.60 -11.98 5.26
N THR A 301 -11.58 -12.02 4.36
CA THR A 301 -12.85 -11.31 4.52
C THR A 301 -13.86 -12.20 5.23
N ASP A 302 -14.55 -11.61 6.21
CA ASP A 302 -15.65 -12.26 6.93
C ASP A 302 -16.92 -11.42 6.74
N ASN A 303 -17.93 -12.02 6.12
CA ASN A 303 -19.17 -11.34 5.73
C ASN A 303 -20.05 -11.01 6.94
N ASP A 304 -20.00 -11.85 7.98
CA ASP A 304 -20.84 -11.79 9.17
C ASP A 304 -20.11 -11.12 10.36
N GLY A 305 -18.80 -10.88 10.19
CA GLY A 305 -17.86 -10.67 11.29
C GLY A 305 -17.64 -9.24 11.80
N ARG A 306 -17.19 -9.21 13.06
CA ARG A 306 -16.63 -8.05 13.77
C ARG A 306 -15.28 -7.65 13.17
N THR A 307 -15.28 -7.03 11.99
CA THR A 307 -14.04 -6.57 11.32
C THR A 307 -13.48 -5.26 11.88
N ALA A 308 -13.91 -4.87 13.08
CA ALA A 308 -13.47 -3.66 13.75
C ALA A 308 -12.40 -4.01 14.80
N SER A 309 -11.40 -3.14 14.96
CA SER A 309 -10.32 -3.38 15.94
C SER A 309 -10.80 -3.21 17.37
N GLY A 310 -10.19 -3.94 18.31
CA GLY A 310 -10.40 -3.78 19.74
C GLY A 310 -11.22 -4.89 20.36
N LEU A 311 -11.07 -5.04 21.68
CA LEU A 311 -11.77 -6.05 22.46
C LEU A 311 -13.21 -5.61 22.71
N MET A 312 -14.20 -6.42 22.35
CA MET A 312 -15.60 -6.08 22.63
C MET A 312 -15.87 -6.20 24.13
N ILE A 313 -16.08 -5.06 24.78
CA ILE A 313 -16.30 -4.96 26.23
C ILE A 313 -17.76 -4.80 26.61
N GLY A 314 -18.67 -4.56 25.65
CA GLY A 314 -20.09 -4.42 25.97
C GLY A 314 -20.90 -3.82 24.82
N SER A 315 -22.10 -3.36 25.16
CA SER A 315 -22.98 -2.62 24.25
C SER A 315 -23.62 -1.44 24.98
N ILE A 316 -23.98 -0.41 24.22
CA ILE A 316 -24.68 0.77 24.74
C ILE A 316 -26.05 0.39 25.28
N GLN A 317 -26.34 0.88 26.48
CA GLN A 317 -27.62 0.81 27.17
C GLN A 317 -28.08 2.23 27.54
N GLY A 318 -29.35 2.36 27.94
CA GLY A 318 -29.97 3.66 28.24
C GLY A 318 -30.48 4.39 27.01
N THR A 319 -30.73 5.70 27.14
CA THR A 319 -31.20 6.56 26.06
C THR A 319 -30.03 7.21 25.31
N PRO A 320 -30.21 7.67 24.05
CA PRO A 320 -29.16 8.37 23.32
C PRO A 320 -28.57 9.59 24.04
N GLN A 321 -29.33 10.23 24.94
CA GLN A 321 -28.91 11.39 25.73
C GLN A 321 -28.15 11.00 27.01
N LYS A 322 -28.39 9.80 27.55
CA LYS A 322 -27.76 9.28 28.78
C LYS A 322 -27.27 7.84 28.57
N PRO A 323 -26.34 7.62 27.63
CA PRO A 323 -25.83 6.28 27.34
C PRO A 323 -24.97 5.76 28.49
N TRP A 324 -25.03 4.46 28.73
CA TRP A 324 -24.17 3.77 29.69
C TRP A 324 -23.84 2.36 29.18
N LEU A 325 -22.85 1.68 29.76
CA LEU A 325 -22.58 0.26 29.53
C LEU A 325 -22.25 -0.44 30.85
N SER A 326 -22.38 -1.77 30.87
CA SER A 326 -21.73 -2.62 31.88
C SER A 326 -20.55 -3.32 31.20
N PRO A 327 -19.30 -2.91 31.48
CA PRO A 327 -18.14 -3.43 30.76
C PRO A 327 -17.83 -4.86 31.22
N ARG A 328 -17.43 -5.73 30.30
CA ARG A 328 -17.07 -7.15 30.59
C ARG A 328 -15.73 -7.28 31.30
N GLU A 329 -14.89 -6.25 31.18
CA GLU A 329 -13.62 -6.11 31.89
C GLU A 329 -13.62 -4.81 32.68
N GLU A 330 -12.69 -4.68 33.62
CA GLU A 330 -12.44 -3.38 34.23
C GLU A 330 -11.98 -2.34 33.20
N LEU A 331 -12.29 -1.08 33.46
CA LEU A 331 -11.83 0.07 32.69
C LEU A 331 -10.86 0.87 33.54
N LEU A 332 -9.69 1.17 32.98
CA LEU A 332 -8.66 1.95 33.64
C LEU A 332 -8.72 3.43 33.22
N PRO A 333 -8.36 4.38 34.10
CA PRO A 333 -8.14 5.76 33.68
C PRO A 333 -7.14 5.83 32.52
N GLY A 334 -7.53 6.50 31.44
CA GLY A 334 -6.74 6.63 30.23
C GLY A 334 -7.06 5.62 29.13
N ASP A 335 -7.79 4.53 29.43
CA ASP A 335 -8.27 3.58 28.41
C ASP A 335 -9.07 4.31 27.33
N THR A 336 -9.02 3.81 26.10
CA THR A 336 -9.79 4.38 24.98
C THR A 336 -10.82 3.38 24.49
N LEU A 337 -12.08 3.83 24.43
CA LEU A 337 -13.20 3.05 23.90
C LEU A 337 -13.63 3.58 22.54
N ARG A 338 -14.01 2.68 21.65
CA ARG A 338 -14.69 2.97 20.40
C ARG A 338 -16.13 2.48 20.47
N ILE A 339 -17.07 3.36 20.14
CA ILE A 339 -18.51 3.09 20.14
C ILE A 339 -18.97 2.93 18.70
N GLY A 340 -19.54 1.77 18.37
CA GLY A 340 -19.99 1.43 17.04
C GLY A 340 -18.85 1.33 16.00
N PHE A 341 -19.26 1.37 14.74
CA PHE A 341 -18.39 1.34 13.57
C PHE A 341 -18.37 2.72 12.89
N GLU A 342 -17.30 3.03 12.15
CA GLU A 342 -17.08 4.37 11.57
C GLU A 342 -18.19 4.84 10.60
N ASP A 343 -18.88 3.89 9.96
CA ASP A 343 -20.01 4.14 9.07
C ASP A 343 -21.38 4.14 9.76
N GLN A 344 -21.44 4.00 11.08
CA GLN A 344 -22.67 4.03 11.85
C GLN A 344 -22.95 5.43 12.43
N PRO A 345 -24.23 5.87 12.43
CA PRO A 345 -24.65 7.06 13.16
C PRO A 345 -24.28 6.97 14.65
N GLY A 346 -23.80 8.08 15.22
CA GLY A 346 -23.41 8.14 16.63
C GLY A 346 -22.07 7.48 16.98
N HIS A 347 -21.32 7.03 15.98
CA HIS A 347 -19.95 6.58 16.15
C HIS A 347 -19.09 7.61 16.88
N SER A 348 -18.29 7.15 17.86
CA SER A 348 -17.35 8.01 18.57
C SER A 348 -16.21 7.21 19.21
N VAL A 349 -15.14 7.92 19.54
CA VAL A 349 -14.02 7.42 20.34
C VAL A 349 -13.95 8.25 21.61
N VAL A 350 -13.89 7.59 22.77
CA VAL A 350 -13.92 8.25 24.08
C VAL A 350 -12.80 7.74 24.98
N ARG A 351 -12.15 8.66 25.69
CA ARG A 351 -11.12 8.35 26.68
C ARG A 351 -11.72 8.27 28.08
N ILE A 352 -11.41 7.20 28.80
CA ILE A 352 -11.89 6.94 30.14
C ILE A 352 -11.13 7.80 31.14
N ARG A 353 -11.86 8.43 32.07
CA ARG A 353 -11.29 9.35 33.07
C ARG A 353 -11.20 8.76 34.47
N ALA A 354 -11.98 7.72 34.75
CA ALA A 354 -12.08 7.11 36.07
C ALA A 354 -12.18 5.59 35.95
N PHE A 355 -11.72 4.90 36.98
CA PHE A 355 -11.79 3.45 37.08
C PHE A 355 -13.25 2.96 37.09
N SER A 356 -13.49 1.79 36.49
CA SER A 356 -14.78 1.10 36.56
C SER A 356 -14.60 -0.41 36.67
N PRO A 357 -15.16 -1.08 37.70
CA PRO A 357 -15.12 -2.53 37.80
C PRO A 357 -15.93 -3.22 36.69
N ALA A 358 -15.52 -4.43 36.32
CA ALA A 358 -16.28 -5.29 35.42
C ALA A 358 -17.72 -5.53 35.94
N GLY A 359 -18.68 -5.57 35.02
CA GLY A 359 -20.10 -5.82 35.26
C GLY A 359 -20.88 -4.65 35.87
N LYS A 360 -20.21 -3.60 36.38
CA LYS A 360 -20.87 -2.45 37.00
C LYS A 360 -21.35 -1.45 35.95
N ARG A 361 -22.46 -0.76 36.25
CA ARG A 361 -23.00 0.29 35.38
C ARG A 361 -22.01 1.46 35.30
N PHE A 362 -21.55 1.77 34.09
CA PHE A 362 -20.64 2.87 33.79
C PHE A 362 -21.31 3.89 32.85
N PRO A 363 -21.66 5.10 33.32
CA PRO A 363 -22.16 6.17 32.48
C PRO A 363 -21.12 6.62 31.45
N LEU A 364 -21.52 6.80 30.19
CA LEU A 364 -20.65 7.30 29.13
C LEU A 364 -20.92 8.77 28.87
N SER A 365 -19.85 9.57 28.88
CA SER A 365 -19.89 10.96 28.41
C SER A 365 -19.44 11.01 26.95
N LEU A 366 -20.38 11.24 26.03
CA LEU A 366 -20.13 11.26 24.59
C LEU A 366 -20.10 12.69 24.03
N PRO A 367 -19.43 12.92 22.88
CA PRO A 367 -19.52 14.19 22.17
C PRO A 367 -20.97 14.62 21.88
N LYS A 368 -21.21 15.94 21.79
CA LYS A 368 -22.57 16.50 21.62
C LYS A 368 -23.29 15.96 20.37
N ASP A 369 -22.59 15.57 19.32
CA ASP A 369 -23.21 15.06 18.08
C ASP A 369 -23.26 13.53 18.04
N ALA A 370 -22.63 12.84 18.99
CA ALA A 370 -22.66 11.40 19.08
C ALA A 370 -23.93 10.94 19.81
N ARG A 371 -24.84 10.30 19.08
CA ARG A 371 -26.09 9.70 19.59
C ARG A 371 -26.18 8.24 19.14
N PRO A 372 -25.42 7.33 19.77
CA PRO A 372 -25.47 5.92 19.41
C PRO A 372 -26.81 5.29 19.83
N GLU A 373 -27.29 4.32 19.03
CA GLU A 373 -28.49 3.56 19.33
C GLU A 373 -28.25 2.55 20.47
N LYS A 374 -29.33 2.13 21.14
CA LYS A 374 -29.27 1.02 22.11
C LYS A 374 -28.73 -0.23 21.42
N ASN A 375 -27.93 -1.02 22.14
CA ASN A 375 -27.22 -2.21 21.67
C ASN A 375 -26.04 -1.96 20.71
N THR A 376 -25.69 -0.69 20.42
CA THR A 376 -24.45 -0.38 19.70
C THR A 376 -23.25 -1.00 20.40
N SER A 377 -22.39 -1.73 19.68
CA SER A 377 -21.24 -2.41 20.26
C SER A 377 -20.16 -1.43 20.75
N VAL A 378 -19.53 -1.73 21.88
CA VAL A 378 -18.43 -0.92 22.45
C VAL A 378 -17.16 -1.77 22.55
N PHE A 379 -16.04 -1.20 22.08
CA PHE A 379 -14.75 -1.87 21.99
C PHE A 379 -13.69 -1.10 22.76
N LEU A 380 -12.88 -1.80 23.56
CA LEU A 380 -11.63 -1.28 24.09
C LEU A 380 -10.56 -1.32 22.99
N VAL A 381 -10.00 -0.16 22.64
CA VAL A 381 -9.08 -0.01 21.51
C VAL A 381 -7.67 0.45 21.89
N ASP A 382 -7.49 0.95 23.11
CA ASP A 382 -6.18 1.24 23.72
C ASP A 382 -6.30 1.06 25.24
N ARG A 383 -5.30 0.43 25.86
CA ARG A 383 -5.29 0.13 27.30
C ARG A 383 -4.08 0.74 28.00
N ARG A 384 -4.30 1.37 29.16
CA ARG A 384 -3.29 2.07 29.95
C ARG A 384 -2.98 1.35 31.25
N GLU A 385 -2.56 0.11 31.12
CA GLU A 385 -2.12 -0.70 32.25
C GLU A 385 -0.84 -0.17 32.91
N LYS A 386 -0.69 -0.44 34.21
CA LYS A 386 0.42 0.08 35.01
C LYS A 386 1.80 -0.33 34.46
N GLY A 387 1.96 -1.60 34.07
CA GLY A 387 3.23 -2.10 33.54
C GLY A 387 3.70 -1.37 32.27
N LEU A 388 2.78 -1.09 31.35
CA LEU A 388 3.06 -0.27 30.17
C LEU A 388 3.42 1.17 30.55
N LEU A 389 2.67 1.79 31.46
CA LEU A 389 2.93 3.18 31.88
C LEU A 389 4.29 3.32 32.56
N ASP A 390 4.68 2.35 33.40
CA ASP A 390 5.98 2.35 34.07
C ASP A 390 7.13 2.14 33.05
N ALA A 391 6.93 1.25 32.07
CA ALA A 391 7.89 1.05 30.98
C ALA A 391 8.06 2.29 30.08
N LEU A 392 6.96 3.03 29.82
CA LEU A 392 7.01 4.29 29.11
C LEU A 392 7.78 5.36 29.89
N ARG A 393 7.50 5.50 31.19
CA ARG A 393 8.21 6.43 32.07
C ARG A 393 9.72 6.14 32.12
N ASP A 394 10.11 4.88 32.18
CA ASP A 394 11.54 4.50 32.13
C ASP A 394 12.19 4.98 30.83
N MET A 395 11.55 4.74 29.68
CA MET A 395 12.06 5.22 28.40
C MET A 395 12.09 6.76 28.31
N GLU A 396 11.07 7.45 28.84
CA GLU A 396 11.04 8.91 28.90
C GLU A 396 12.17 9.48 29.74
N ASN A 397 12.47 8.89 30.89
CA ASN A 397 13.55 9.30 31.78
C ASN A 397 14.93 9.14 31.13
N ARG A 398 15.05 8.22 30.17
CA ARG A 398 16.27 7.99 29.39
C ARG A 398 16.38 8.87 28.15
N MET A 399 15.34 9.64 27.81
CA MET A 399 15.39 10.52 26.64
C MET A 399 16.38 11.65 26.88
N PRO A 400 17.25 11.94 25.90
CA PRO A 400 18.06 13.15 25.96
C PRO A 400 17.14 14.38 25.90
N ALA A 401 17.60 15.49 26.50
CA ALA A 401 16.93 16.76 26.35
C ALA A 401 16.80 17.11 24.86
N ILE A 402 15.58 17.38 24.40
CA ILE A 402 15.32 17.78 23.02
C ILE A 402 15.80 19.22 22.89
N LYS A 403 16.90 19.43 22.16
CA LYS A 403 17.32 20.77 21.79
C LYS A 403 16.34 21.29 20.74
N ASP A 404 15.72 22.43 21.03
CA ASP A 404 14.89 23.13 20.06
C ASP A 404 15.81 23.87 19.09
N GLU A 405 16.41 23.13 18.16
CA GLU A 405 17.23 23.72 17.11
C GLU A 405 16.32 24.26 16.00
N PRO A 406 16.52 25.52 15.56
CA PRO A 406 15.74 26.08 14.47
C PRO A 406 15.86 25.20 13.24
N ALA A 407 14.76 25.10 12.48
CA ALA A 407 14.72 24.27 11.30
C ALA A 407 15.85 24.68 10.34
N ARG A 408 16.85 23.81 10.18
CA ARG A 408 17.96 24.05 9.25
C ARG A 408 17.40 24.31 7.86
N GLU A 409 17.71 25.47 7.29
CA GLU A 409 17.38 25.73 5.89
C GLU A 409 18.15 24.77 4.99
N SER A 410 17.46 24.27 3.96
CA SER A 410 18.04 23.37 2.97
C SER A 410 18.10 24.09 1.63
N SER A 411 19.30 24.21 1.08
CA SER A 411 19.57 24.74 -0.25
C SER A 411 19.42 23.69 -1.36
N PHE A 412 18.92 22.49 -1.03
CA PHE A 412 18.79 21.40 -1.99
C PHE A 412 17.91 21.82 -3.17
N THR A 413 18.44 21.56 -4.37
CA THR A 413 17.73 21.67 -5.64
C THR A 413 17.95 20.39 -6.44
N PRO A 414 16.89 19.71 -6.89
CA PRO A 414 17.01 18.46 -7.60
C PRO A 414 17.56 18.69 -9.01
N LYS A 415 18.45 17.79 -9.45
CA LYS A 415 18.82 17.68 -10.85
C LYS A 415 17.74 16.88 -11.58
N LEU A 416 16.82 17.59 -12.23
CA LEU A 416 15.77 16.99 -13.04
C LEU A 416 16.34 16.42 -14.35
N PRO A 417 15.68 15.40 -14.95
CA PRO A 417 16.08 14.88 -16.25
C PRO A 417 15.95 15.96 -17.33
N THR A 418 16.75 15.85 -18.39
CA THR A 418 16.66 16.76 -19.53
C THR A 418 15.35 16.49 -20.28
N PRO A 419 14.41 17.45 -20.34
CA PRO A 419 13.15 17.25 -21.03
C PRO A 419 13.37 17.16 -22.54
N ARG A 420 12.49 16.40 -23.21
CA ARG A 420 12.42 16.36 -24.68
C ARG A 420 11.06 16.87 -25.12
N PRO A 421 10.99 17.92 -25.96
CA PRO A 421 9.70 18.41 -26.43
C PRO A 421 9.10 17.40 -27.41
N PHE A 422 7.94 16.84 -27.06
CA PHE A 422 7.15 15.99 -27.95
C PHE A 422 5.93 16.71 -28.53
N ARG A 423 5.86 18.03 -28.34
CA ARG A 423 4.81 18.88 -28.93
C ARG A 423 4.77 18.67 -30.44
N SER A 424 3.55 18.59 -30.97
CA SER A 424 3.25 18.46 -32.40
C SER A 424 3.78 19.67 -33.19
N ARG A 425 5.09 19.72 -33.46
CA ARG A 425 5.69 20.66 -34.43
C ARG A 425 5.85 20.03 -35.83
N SER A 426 5.47 18.76 -36.01
CA SER A 426 5.82 17.99 -37.22
C SER A 426 4.67 17.20 -37.88
N GLY A 427 3.40 17.54 -37.64
CA GLY A 427 2.28 16.82 -38.27
C GLY A 427 2.13 15.34 -37.88
N ARG A 428 2.82 14.90 -36.81
CA ARG A 428 2.68 13.54 -36.25
C ARG A 428 1.29 13.43 -35.61
N ARG A 429 0.42 12.61 -36.21
CA ARG A 429 -0.91 12.36 -35.65
C ARG A 429 -0.78 11.63 -34.30
N PRO A 430 -1.55 12.02 -33.28
CA PRO A 430 -1.65 11.27 -32.03
C PRO A 430 -2.03 9.82 -32.30
N GLU A 431 -1.42 8.89 -31.56
CA GLU A 431 -1.81 7.48 -31.61
C GLU A 431 -2.87 7.20 -30.55
N THR A 432 -3.99 6.61 -30.96
CA THR A 432 -4.97 6.05 -30.01
C THR A 432 -4.77 4.55 -29.91
N MET A 433 -4.43 4.06 -28.71
CA MET A 433 -4.31 2.65 -28.41
C MET A 433 -5.63 2.12 -27.84
N HIS A 434 -6.11 1.00 -28.35
CA HIS A 434 -7.34 0.36 -27.89
C HIS A 434 -7.03 -0.99 -27.25
N LEU A 435 -7.19 -1.09 -25.93
CA LEU A 435 -6.86 -2.27 -25.14
C LEU A 435 -8.08 -3.17 -24.95
N PHE A 436 -7.94 -4.45 -25.32
CA PHE A 436 -9.00 -5.44 -25.22
C PHE A 436 -8.57 -6.67 -24.42
N ARG A 437 -9.53 -7.31 -23.73
CA ARG A 437 -9.36 -8.64 -23.11
C ARG A 437 -9.33 -9.77 -24.13
N LYS A 438 -10.03 -9.60 -25.25
CA LYS A 438 -10.10 -10.54 -26.38
C LYS A 438 -10.00 -9.76 -27.67
N ALA A 439 -9.31 -10.33 -28.66
CA ALA A 439 -9.17 -9.68 -29.96
C ALA A 439 -10.56 -9.44 -30.59
N PRO A 440 -10.88 -8.21 -31.02
CA PRO A 440 -12.07 -7.94 -31.80
C PRO A 440 -11.99 -8.60 -33.19
N LYS A 441 -13.12 -8.69 -33.90
CA LYS A 441 -13.19 -9.27 -35.25
C LYS A 441 -12.25 -8.58 -36.26
N SER A 442 -12.04 -7.27 -36.09
CA SER A 442 -11.09 -6.49 -36.88
C SER A 442 -10.18 -5.73 -35.93
N LEU A 443 -8.87 -5.94 -36.06
CA LEU A 443 -7.84 -5.25 -35.29
C LEU A 443 -7.43 -3.99 -36.07
N GLY A 444 -7.82 -2.83 -35.56
CA GLY A 444 -7.38 -1.55 -36.09
C GLY A 444 -5.90 -1.27 -35.85
N PRO A 445 -5.37 -0.16 -36.39
CA PRO A 445 -4.04 0.31 -36.04
C PRO A 445 -3.95 0.55 -34.52
N ASN A 446 -2.82 0.18 -33.90
CA ASN A 446 -2.56 0.33 -32.46
C ASN A 446 -3.54 -0.43 -31.54
N ALA A 447 -4.09 -1.55 -32.01
CA ALA A 447 -4.77 -2.48 -31.13
C ALA A 447 -3.81 -3.02 -30.05
N ALA A 448 -4.35 -3.21 -28.85
CA ALA A 448 -3.63 -3.73 -27.71
C ALA A 448 -4.38 -4.89 -27.06
N LEU A 449 -3.64 -5.88 -26.58
CA LEU A 449 -4.20 -7.06 -25.93
C LEU A 449 -3.51 -7.33 -24.61
N TRP A 450 -4.30 -7.69 -23.61
CA TRP A 450 -3.75 -8.27 -22.38
C TRP A 450 -3.05 -9.59 -22.69
N CYS A 451 -1.79 -9.70 -22.27
CA CYS A 451 -1.05 -10.96 -22.28
C CYS A 451 -1.76 -11.98 -21.37
N LYS A 452 -1.65 -13.24 -21.75
CA LYS A 452 -2.13 -14.38 -20.98
C LYS A 452 -0.94 -15.31 -20.71
N PRO A 453 -0.95 -16.08 -19.61
CA PRO A 453 0.01 -17.17 -19.46
C PRO A 453 -0.21 -18.20 -20.57
N GLY A 454 0.87 -18.75 -21.12
CA GLY A 454 0.84 -19.72 -22.23
C GLY A 454 1.17 -19.12 -23.61
N PRO A 455 1.03 -19.92 -24.68
CA PRO A 455 1.32 -19.47 -26.05
C PRO A 455 0.29 -18.43 -26.51
N PRO A 456 0.68 -17.49 -27.39
CA PRO A 456 -0.23 -16.49 -27.90
C PRO A 456 -1.30 -17.09 -28.82
N ASP A 457 -2.49 -16.47 -28.86
CA ASP A 457 -3.56 -16.85 -29.79
C ASP A 457 -3.05 -16.73 -31.24
N PRO A 458 -3.35 -17.68 -32.15
CA PRO A 458 -2.89 -17.65 -33.54
C PRO A 458 -3.38 -16.40 -34.30
N MET A 459 -2.48 -15.75 -35.03
CA MET A 459 -2.79 -14.59 -35.87
C MET A 459 -2.05 -14.63 -37.21
N PRO A 460 -2.60 -13.98 -38.26
CA PRO A 460 -1.90 -13.74 -39.51
C PRO A 460 -0.46 -13.21 -39.34
N ARG A 461 0.41 -13.62 -40.26
CA ARG A 461 1.84 -13.24 -40.25
C ARG A 461 2.00 -11.72 -40.22
N GLY A 462 2.93 -11.23 -39.40
CA GLY A 462 3.23 -9.79 -39.26
C GLY A 462 2.21 -8.99 -38.43
N GLN A 463 1.16 -9.63 -37.90
CA GLN A 463 0.19 -8.96 -37.03
C GLN A 463 0.71 -8.78 -35.60
N TYR A 464 1.48 -9.74 -35.08
CA TYR A 464 2.08 -9.69 -33.74
C TYR A 464 2.92 -8.43 -33.50
N ALA A 465 3.72 -8.02 -34.49
CA ALA A 465 4.55 -6.80 -34.46
C ALA A 465 3.73 -5.49 -34.39
N LYS A 466 2.46 -5.52 -34.82
CA LYS A 466 1.56 -4.36 -34.85
C LYS A 466 0.73 -4.21 -33.58
N ILE A 467 0.65 -5.26 -32.78
CA ILE A 467 -0.15 -5.29 -31.53
C ILE A 467 0.72 -4.83 -30.36
N TRP A 468 0.11 -4.06 -29.48
CA TRP A 468 0.68 -3.76 -28.16
C TRP A 468 0.31 -4.84 -27.15
N TRP A 469 1.30 -5.52 -26.59
CA TRP A 469 1.13 -6.62 -25.65
C TRP A 469 1.24 -6.10 -24.20
N TRP A 470 0.12 -6.10 -23.49
CA TRP A 470 0.02 -5.57 -22.12
C TRP A 470 0.22 -6.69 -21.10
N LEU A 471 1.34 -6.66 -20.39
CA LEU A 471 1.54 -7.53 -19.22
C LEU A 471 0.57 -7.14 -18.09
N PRO A 472 0.13 -8.09 -17.26
CA PRO A 472 -0.80 -7.78 -16.17
C PRO A 472 -0.13 -6.86 -15.12
N PRO A 473 -0.89 -6.14 -14.30
CA PRO A 473 -0.35 -5.20 -13.33
C PRO A 473 0.33 -5.83 -12.12
N VAL A 474 0.15 -7.13 -11.89
CA VAL A 474 0.77 -7.91 -10.82
C VAL A 474 1.21 -9.26 -11.39
N LEU A 475 2.37 -9.73 -10.98
CA LEU A 475 2.84 -11.10 -11.23
C LEU A 475 3.13 -11.75 -9.89
N TRP A 476 2.90 -13.06 -9.79
CA TRP A 476 3.13 -13.81 -8.56
C TRP A 476 4.35 -14.74 -8.72
N PRO A 477 5.12 -15.02 -7.65
CA PRO A 477 6.35 -15.81 -7.73
C PRO A 477 6.11 -17.19 -8.35
N ASN A 478 5.03 -17.86 -7.96
CA ASN A 478 4.66 -19.18 -8.46
C ASN A 478 4.27 -19.21 -9.96
N GLN A 479 4.02 -18.05 -10.58
CA GLN A 479 3.67 -17.92 -12.00
C GLN A 479 4.81 -17.37 -12.86
N GLN A 480 5.95 -17.00 -12.28
CA GLN A 480 7.02 -16.33 -13.03
C GLN A 480 7.48 -17.14 -14.26
N ASN A 481 7.64 -18.46 -14.11
CA ASN A 481 8.10 -19.30 -15.21
C ASN A 481 7.11 -19.32 -16.38
N ASP A 482 5.81 -19.31 -16.09
CA ASP A 482 4.77 -19.28 -17.13
C ASP A 482 4.75 -17.93 -17.85
N TRP A 483 4.95 -16.84 -17.11
CA TRP A 483 5.08 -15.51 -17.70
C TRP A 483 6.34 -15.34 -18.54
N GLN A 484 7.48 -15.88 -18.10
CA GLN A 484 8.71 -15.88 -18.88
C GLN A 484 8.52 -16.67 -20.19
N LYS A 485 7.86 -17.83 -20.13
CA LYS A 485 7.52 -18.62 -21.33
C LYS A 485 6.58 -17.86 -22.27
N ALA A 486 5.55 -17.19 -21.73
CA ALA A 486 4.60 -16.40 -22.53
C ALA A 486 5.28 -15.23 -23.25
N VAL A 487 6.14 -14.47 -22.55
CA VAL A 487 6.93 -13.39 -23.16
C VAL A 487 7.87 -13.95 -24.23
N ASN A 488 8.60 -15.02 -23.94
CA ASN A 488 9.48 -15.66 -24.93
C ASN A 488 8.72 -16.17 -26.16
N ALA A 489 7.50 -16.70 -25.98
CA ALA A 489 6.67 -17.15 -27.08
C ALA A 489 6.21 -15.99 -27.97
N LEU A 490 5.85 -14.84 -27.37
CA LEU A 490 5.53 -13.62 -28.11
C LEU A 490 6.73 -13.10 -28.90
N LEU A 491 7.92 -13.06 -28.28
CA LEU A 491 9.15 -12.63 -28.95
C LEU A 491 9.51 -13.53 -30.14
N LYS A 492 9.27 -14.85 -30.05
CA LYS A 492 9.50 -15.80 -31.14
C LYS A 492 8.59 -15.63 -32.35
N VAL A 493 7.44 -14.96 -32.19
CA VAL A 493 6.50 -14.67 -33.29
C VAL A 493 6.56 -13.20 -33.71
N ASP A 494 7.71 -12.55 -33.50
CA ASP A 494 8.00 -11.17 -33.87
C ASP A 494 7.07 -10.13 -33.20
N ALA A 495 6.64 -10.38 -31.95
CA ALA A 495 6.01 -9.33 -31.15
C ALA A 495 7.05 -8.28 -30.73
N GLU A 496 6.83 -7.03 -31.12
CA GLU A 496 7.81 -5.95 -30.92
C GLU A 496 7.38 -4.92 -29.87
N ARG A 497 6.09 -4.82 -29.55
CA ARG A 497 5.53 -3.70 -28.77
C ARG A 497 4.92 -4.20 -27.47
N PHE A 498 5.41 -3.72 -26.34
CA PHE A 498 4.98 -4.17 -25.02
C PHE A 498 4.62 -2.99 -24.12
N VAL A 499 3.64 -3.20 -23.25
CA VAL A 499 3.32 -2.32 -22.12
C VAL A 499 3.53 -3.09 -20.83
N LEU A 500 4.43 -2.59 -19.98
CA LEU A 500 4.75 -3.18 -18.69
C LEU A 500 3.96 -2.48 -17.60
N ASN A 501 3.04 -3.17 -16.94
CA ASN A 501 2.20 -2.60 -15.88
C ASN A 501 2.83 -2.70 -14.49
N SER A 502 4.12 -3.03 -14.44
CA SER A 502 4.98 -2.94 -13.27
C SER A 502 6.44 -2.75 -13.75
N PRO A 503 7.23 -1.81 -13.18
CA PRO A 503 8.59 -1.55 -13.65
C PRO A 503 9.51 -2.79 -13.51
N TRP A 504 9.20 -3.64 -12.53
CA TRP A 504 9.94 -4.87 -12.25
C TRP A 504 9.85 -5.89 -13.39
N GLN A 505 8.80 -5.82 -14.23
CA GLN A 505 8.60 -6.70 -15.38
C GLN A 505 9.67 -6.57 -16.45
N MET A 506 10.48 -5.51 -16.40
CA MET A 506 11.66 -5.39 -17.26
C MET A 506 12.61 -6.60 -17.10
N ALA A 507 12.58 -7.26 -15.93
CA ALA A 507 13.35 -8.48 -15.69
C ALA A 507 12.99 -9.67 -16.62
N LEU A 508 11.84 -9.62 -17.29
CA LEU A 508 11.41 -10.64 -18.27
C LEU A 508 12.02 -10.41 -19.66
N PHE A 509 12.69 -9.26 -19.87
CA PHE A 509 13.32 -8.84 -21.13
C PHE A 509 14.83 -8.63 -20.93
N PRO A 510 15.61 -9.69 -20.62
CA PRO A 510 17.04 -9.58 -20.36
C PRO A 510 17.84 -9.09 -21.58
N ASP A 511 17.41 -9.46 -22.80
CA ASP A 511 18.01 -9.04 -24.06
C ASP A 511 17.09 -8.06 -24.79
N GLN A 512 17.33 -6.76 -24.61
CA GLN A 512 16.66 -5.72 -25.40
C GLN A 512 17.26 -5.69 -26.81
N GLY A 513 16.90 -6.66 -27.63
CA GLY A 513 17.33 -6.75 -29.04
C GLY A 513 16.90 -5.52 -29.85
N ARG A 514 17.50 -5.35 -31.04
CA ARG A 514 17.13 -4.28 -31.98
C ARG A 514 15.66 -4.43 -32.37
N GLY A 515 14.83 -3.43 -32.04
CA GLY A 515 13.44 -3.33 -32.50
C GLY A 515 12.35 -3.36 -31.41
N LEU A 516 12.68 -3.75 -30.17
CA LEU A 516 11.69 -3.78 -29.09
C LEU A 516 11.26 -2.37 -28.66
N ARG A 517 9.95 -2.13 -28.63
CA ARG A 517 9.31 -0.90 -28.14
C ARG A 517 8.57 -1.20 -26.86
N ILE A 518 9.23 -0.93 -25.74
CA ILE A 518 8.67 -1.18 -24.40
C ILE A 518 8.20 0.15 -23.80
N TRP A 519 6.94 0.20 -23.39
CA TRP A 519 6.36 1.33 -22.67
C TRP A 519 6.08 0.94 -21.21
N ALA A 520 6.36 1.84 -20.28
CA ALA A 520 5.82 1.72 -18.93
C ALA A 520 4.31 1.99 -18.97
N GLY A 521 3.52 1.10 -18.38
CA GLY A 521 2.06 1.18 -18.35
C GLY A 521 1.52 1.99 -17.18
N PRO A 522 0.21 2.33 -17.21
CA PRO A 522 -0.41 3.23 -16.24
C PRO A 522 -0.39 2.69 -14.80
N PHE A 523 -0.31 1.36 -14.60
CA PHE A 523 -0.21 0.75 -13.28
C PHE A 523 1.20 0.83 -12.66
N CYS A 524 2.20 1.33 -13.39
CA CYS A 524 3.48 1.75 -12.80
C CYS A 524 3.34 3.00 -11.92
N ASN A 525 2.17 3.66 -11.94
CA ASN A 525 1.84 4.84 -11.13
C ASN A 525 2.85 6.01 -11.30
N LEU A 526 3.35 6.20 -12.52
CA LEU A 526 4.32 7.27 -12.83
C LEU A 526 3.63 8.63 -12.79
N ALA A 527 4.14 9.54 -11.96
CA ALA A 527 3.51 10.81 -11.66
C ALA A 527 4.47 12.01 -11.67
N ASN A 528 5.76 11.79 -11.93
CA ASN A 528 6.80 12.83 -11.90
C ASN A 528 7.94 12.50 -12.88
N ALA A 529 8.73 13.50 -13.26
CA ALA A 529 9.75 13.37 -14.29
C ALA A 529 10.89 12.42 -13.91
N MET A 530 11.26 12.40 -12.63
CA MET A 530 12.33 11.54 -12.09
C MET A 530 11.93 10.05 -12.10
N ALA A 531 10.66 9.74 -11.80
CA ALA A 531 10.14 8.38 -11.92
C ALA A 531 10.06 7.92 -13.39
N ILE A 532 9.74 8.84 -14.30
CA ILE A 532 9.79 8.58 -15.75
C ILE A 532 11.22 8.32 -16.21
N GLU A 533 12.19 9.09 -15.70
CA GLU A 533 13.61 8.87 -15.95
C GLU A 533 14.07 7.48 -15.45
N ALA A 534 13.61 7.05 -14.28
CA ALA A 534 13.93 5.71 -13.77
C ALA A 534 13.49 4.59 -14.72
N VAL A 535 12.25 4.65 -15.26
CA VAL A 535 11.82 3.64 -16.25
C VAL A 535 12.50 3.80 -17.61
N ARG A 536 12.91 5.02 -18.00
CA ARG A 536 13.73 5.24 -19.19
C ARG A 536 15.09 4.56 -19.06
N GLN A 537 15.73 4.68 -17.91
CA GLN A 537 17.02 4.01 -17.62
C GLN A 537 16.91 2.49 -17.60
N LEU A 538 15.73 1.94 -17.28
CA LEU A 538 15.43 0.52 -17.43
C LEU A 538 15.25 0.09 -18.89
N GLY A 539 15.10 1.03 -19.83
CA GLY A 539 14.94 0.76 -21.27
C GLY A 539 13.54 1.05 -21.84
N CYS A 540 12.63 1.65 -21.06
CA CYS A 540 11.34 2.07 -21.61
C CYS A 540 11.53 3.25 -22.59
N CYS A 541 10.95 3.13 -23.78
CA CYS A 541 10.96 4.17 -24.80
C CYS A 541 9.75 5.12 -24.74
N GLY A 542 8.82 4.89 -23.82
CA GLY A 542 7.65 5.73 -23.55
C GLY A 542 6.97 5.33 -22.24
N ALA A 543 6.05 6.17 -21.76
CA ALA A 543 5.36 5.94 -20.50
C ALA A 543 3.90 6.39 -20.54
N ILE A 544 2.99 5.52 -20.15
CA ILE A 544 1.60 5.87 -19.87
C ILE A 544 1.54 6.23 -18.38
N VAL A 545 1.22 7.49 -18.09
CA VAL A 545 1.28 8.03 -16.73
C VAL A 545 0.10 7.55 -15.87
N SER A 546 0.19 7.77 -14.56
CA SER A 546 -0.87 7.43 -13.61
C SER A 546 -2.19 8.11 -14.00
N PRO A 547 -3.31 7.38 -14.07
CA PRO A 547 -4.60 7.99 -14.37
C PRO A 547 -5.21 8.73 -13.17
N GLU A 548 -4.57 8.67 -11.98
CA GLU A 548 -4.98 9.45 -10.80
C GLU A 548 -4.62 10.94 -10.88
N LEU A 549 -3.78 11.36 -11.83
CA LEU A 549 -3.33 12.75 -11.91
C LEU A 549 -4.50 13.72 -12.11
N ASP A 550 -4.38 14.92 -11.52
CA ASP A 550 -5.27 16.04 -11.80
C ASP A 550 -4.79 16.81 -13.04
N ARG A 551 -5.63 17.73 -13.56
CA ARG A 551 -5.33 18.50 -14.77
C ARG A 551 -3.97 19.20 -14.69
N GLU A 552 -3.68 19.91 -13.60
CA GLU A 552 -2.41 20.62 -13.42
C GLU A 552 -1.22 19.68 -13.47
N SER A 553 -1.31 18.51 -12.82
CA SER A 553 -0.25 17.51 -12.84
C SER A 553 -0.04 16.94 -14.25
N PHE A 554 -1.11 16.66 -15.02
CA PHE A 554 -0.96 16.20 -16.40
C PHE A 554 -0.19 17.21 -17.25
N LEU A 555 -0.57 18.49 -17.20
CA LEU A 555 0.02 19.55 -18.02
C LEU A 555 1.47 19.85 -17.65
N ASN A 556 1.80 19.86 -16.34
CA ASN A 556 3.16 20.13 -15.89
C ASN A 556 4.14 19.00 -16.19
N LEU A 557 3.66 17.75 -16.22
CA LEU A 557 4.51 16.57 -16.38
C LEU A 557 5.08 16.42 -17.79
N SER A 558 4.32 16.79 -18.82
CA SER A 558 4.73 16.62 -20.21
C SER A 558 5.94 17.49 -20.58
N ASP A 559 6.01 18.70 -20.03
CA ASP A 559 7.12 19.64 -20.26
C ASP A 559 8.44 19.18 -19.61
N GLN A 560 8.38 18.22 -18.69
CA GLN A 560 9.54 17.72 -17.94
C GLN A 560 9.98 16.32 -18.39
N SER A 561 9.20 15.68 -19.28
CA SER A 561 9.42 14.27 -19.60
C SER A 561 10.63 14.04 -20.52
N PRO A 562 11.51 13.07 -20.20
CA PRO A 562 12.61 12.69 -21.10
C PRO A 562 12.17 11.73 -22.23
N ILE A 563 10.96 11.17 -22.18
CA ILE A 563 10.39 10.23 -23.17
C ILE A 563 8.94 10.57 -23.52
N PRO A 564 8.41 10.09 -24.66
CA PRO A 564 7.00 10.29 -25.03
C PRO A 564 6.05 9.79 -23.95
N LEU A 565 5.00 10.57 -23.70
CA LEU A 565 3.97 10.24 -22.71
C LEU A 565 2.68 9.76 -23.38
N GLY A 566 1.96 8.92 -22.64
CA GLY A 566 0.59 8.53 -22.90
C GLY A 566 -0.30 8.64 -21.67
N VAL A 567 -1.61 8.58 -21.88
CA VAL A 567 -2.64 8.76 -20.84
C VAL A 567 -3.88 7.94 -21.16
N VAL A 568 -4.49 7.34 -20.13
CA VAL A 568 -5.79 6.67 -20.24
C VAL A 568 -6.89 7.73 -20.26
N THR A 569 -7.54 7.92 -21.40
CA THR A 569 -8.60 8.93 -21.57
C THR A 569 -10.00 8.33 -21.59
N ARG A 570 -10.14 7.03 -21.87
CA ARG A 570 -11.45 6.40 -22.01
C ARG A 570 -11.47 4.98 -21.45
N GLY A 571 -12.58 4.58 -20.84
CA GLY A 571 -12.89 3.18 -20.55
C GLY A 571 -12.97 2.82 -19.06
N HIS A 572 -13.16 1.53 -18.78
CA HIS A 572 -13.35 1.06 -17.40
C HIS A 572 -12.01 0.70 -16.77
N TRP A 573 -11.62 1.49 -15.79
CA TRP A 573 -10.43 1.26 -14.99
C TRP A 573 -10.81 0.59 -13.66
N PRO A 574 -10.04 -0.39 -13.17
CA PRO A 574 -10.33 -1.04 -11.89
C PRO A 574 -10.03 -0.09 -10.74
N GLN A 575 -10.99 0.07 -9.83
CA GLN A 575 -10.74 0.82 -8.59
C GLN A 575 -9.88 0.02 -7.60
N ALA A 576 -9.79 -1.30 -7.74
CA ALA A 576 -8.87 -2.15 -6.98
C ALA A 576 -8.57 -3.48 -7.71
N ILE A 577 -7.36 -4.00 -7.47
CA ILE A 577 -6.97 -5.37 -7.85
C ILE A 577 -6.57 -6.11 -6.58
N SER A 578 -7.00 -7.36 -6.43
CA SER A 578 -6.83 -8.18 -5.23
C SER A 578 -6.47 -9.62 -5.57
N ARG A 579 -5.70 -10.31 -4.72
CA ARG A 579 -5.57 -11.78 -4.77
C ARG A 579 -6.66 -12.50 -3.95
N ILE A 580 -7.59 -11.74 -3.38
CA ILE A 580 -8.71 -12.23 -2.57
C ILE A 580 -9.95 -12.26 -3.44
N LEU A 581 -10.54 -13.44 -3.60
CA LEU A 581 -11.91 -13.60 -4.07
C LEU A 581 -12.81 -13.75 -2.82
N PRO A 582 -13.59 -12.74 -2.43
CA PRO A 582 -14.43 -12.86 -1.24
C PRO A 582 -15.56 -13.86 -1.49
N SER A 583 -16.08 -14.51 -0.44
CA SER A 583 -17.18 -15.49 -0.56
C SER A 583 -18.49 -14.84 -1.02
N ARG A 584 -18.65 -13.54 -0.75
CA ARG A 584 -19.64 -12.63 -1.33
C ARG A 584 -18.98 -11.27 -1.56
N PRO A 585 -19.45 -10.43 -2.51
CA PRO A 585 -20.56 -10.69 -3.43
C PRO A 585 -20.19 -11.71 -4.51
N ARG A 586 -21.17 -12.18 -5.27
CA ARG A 586 -20.87 -12.98 -6.47
C ARG A 586 -20.18 -12.15 -7.54
N THR A 587 -19.33 -12.81 -8.32
CA THR A 587 -18.69 -12.20 -9.49
C THR A 587 -19.73 -11.78 -10.52
N ALA A 588 -19.44 -10.71 -11.27
CA ALA A 588 -20.24 -10.19 -12.37
C ALA A 588 -21.66 -9.73 -11.97
N VAL A 589 -21.88 -9.40 -10.69
CA VAL A 589 -23.13 -8.86 -10.15
C VAL A 589 -22.87 -7.46 -9.57
N PRO A 590 -23.81 -6.50 -9.72
CA PRO A 590 -23.72 -5.21 -9.06
C PRO A 590 -23.71 -5.31 -7.54
N ILE A 591 -22.93 -4.44 -6.91
CA ILE A 591 -22.90 -4.20 -5.46
C ILE A 591 -23.05 -2.71 -5.18
N ASP A 592 -23.91 -2.39 -4.22
CA ASP A 592 -24.15 -1.02 -3.78
C ASP A 592 -23.35 -0.70 -2.52
N SER A 593 -22.84 0.53 -2.44
CA SER A 593 -22.33 1.12 -1.21
C SER A 593 -23.41 1.97 -0.51
N PRO A 594 -23.22 2.34 0.77
CA PRO A 594 -24.14 3.23 1.49
C PRO A 594 -24.15 4.66 0.94
N LYS A 595 -23.19 5.00 0.07
CA LYS A 595 -23.06 6.33 -0.55
C LYS A 595 -23.64 6.40 -1.97
N GLY A 596 -24.35 5.36 -2.41
CA GLY A 596 -24.94 5.30 -3.75
C GLY A 596 -23.95 5.00 -4.87
N GLU A 597 -22.72 4.61 -4.52
CA GLU A 597 -21.70 4.13 -5.46
C GLU A 597 -21.99 2.66 -5.76
N GLN A 598 -21.92 2.24 -7.03
CA GLN A 598 -22.04 0.84 -7.41
C GLN A 598 -20.72 0.29 -7.99
N SER A 599 -20.50 -1.01 -7.83
CA SER A 599 -19.33 -1.69 -8.36
C SER A 599 -19.69 -3.12 -8.80
N TRP A 600 -18.75 -3.82 -9.43
CA TRP A 600 -18.80 -5.27 -9.59
C TRP A 600 -17.39 -5.86 -9.45
N ILE A 601 -17.32 -7.16 -9.19
CA ILE A 601 -16.05 -7.90 -9.18
C ILE A 601 -15.99 -8.91 -10.32
N ILE A 602 -14.82 -9.14 -10.89
CA ILE A 602 -14.57 -10.19 -11.89
C ILE A 602 -13.16 -10.75 -11.67
N GLN A 603 -12.97 -12.05 -11.94
CA GLN A 603 -11.69 -12.71 -11.74
C GLN A 603 -10.98 -12.94 -13.08
N TYR A 604 -9.70 -12.60 -13.15
CA TYR A 604 -8.80 -12.90 -14.26
C TYR A 604 -7.54 -13.57 -13.72
N GLY A 605 -7.37 -14.87 -14.00
CA GLY A 605 -6.31 -15.65 -13.39
C GLY A 605 -6.48 -15.68 -11.86
N PRO A 606 -5.41 -15.46 -11.08
CA PRO A 606 -5.48 -15.42 -9.61
C PRO A 606 -6.06 -14.11 -9.07
N ASP A 607 -6.23 -13.09 -9.91
CA ASP A 607 -6.56 -11.74 -9.46
C ASP A 607 -8.05 -11.44 -9.61
N THR A 608 -8.64 -10.88 -8.56
CA THR A 608 -9.97 -10.28 -8.53
C THR A 608 -9.87 -8.79 -8.80
N TRP A 609 -10.59 -8.33 -9.82
CA TRP A 609 -10.65 -6.94 -10.24
C TRP A 609 -11.98 -6.35 -9.80
N VAL A 610 -11.93 -5.19 -9.14
CA VAL A 610 -13.11 -4.44 -8.73
C VAL A 610 -13.26 -3.23 -9.64
N TYR A 611 -14.40 -3.13 -10.31
CA TYR A 611 -14.70 -2.02 -11.21
C TYR A 611 -15.86 -1.17 -10.67
N PRO A 612 -15.76 0.17 -10.74
CA PRO A 612 -16.89 1.04 -10.51
C PRO A 612 -17.87 0.97 -11.69
N ASN A 613 -19.16 1.25 -11.45
CA ASN A 613 -20.19 1.31 -12.50
C ASN A 613 -20.09 2.54 -13.43
N TRP A 614 -18.92 3.13 -13.60
CA TRP A 614 -18.68 4.24 -14.51
C TRP A 614 -17.22 4.22 -14.98
N GLY A 615 -16.96 4.68 -16.19
CA GLY A 615 -15.62 4.70 -16.80
C GLY A 615 -14.97 6.07 -16.77
N ILE A 616 -13.66 6.09 -17.01
CA ILE A 616 -12.93 7.31 -17.35
C ILE A 616 -13.45 7.82 -18.70
N ASP A 617 -13.71 9.11 -18.80
CA ASP A 617 -14.02 9.79 -20.05
C ASP A 617 -13.43 11.21 -20.03
N LEU A 618 -12.36 11.39 -20.80
CA LEU A 618 -11.62 12.64 -20.95
C LEU A 618 -11.65 13.13 -22.40
N ARG A 619 -12.67 12.74 -23.18
CA ARG A 619 -12.83 13.09 -24.60
C ARG A 619 -12.69 14.59 -24.86
N ASP A 620 -13.36 15.39 -24.03
CA ASP A 620 -13.37 16.84 -24.17
C ASP A 620 -12.02 17.47 -23.78
N GLN A 621 -11.12 16.70 -23.14
CA GLN A 621 -9.80 17.11 -22.70
C GLN A 621 -8.67 16.56 -23.58
N GLU A 622 -8.98 15.70 -24.56
CA GLU A 622 -7.94 15.07 -25.39
C GLU A 622 -7.11 16.11 -26.14
N ASN A 623 -7.73 17.13 -26.74
CA ASN A 623 -7.00 18.20 -27.44
C ASN A 623 -6.01 18.91 -26.51
N GLU A 624 -6.42 19.20 -25.29
CA GLU A 624 -5.57 19.86 -24.30
C GLU A 624 -4.36 18.99 -23.90
N LEU A 625 -4.58 17.69 -23.72
CA LEU A 625 -3.51 16.72 -23.48
C LEU A 625 -2.54 16.64 -24.66
N LEU A 626 -3.04 16.67 -25.89
CA LEU A 626 -2.22 16.64 -27.10
C LEU A 626 -1.39 17.92 -27.26
N GLU A 627 -1.98 19.08 -26.99
CA GLU A 627 -1.29 20.38 -26.97
C GLU A 627 -0.19 20.41 -25.91
N ALA A 628 -0.44 19.80 -24.75
CA ALA A 628 0.57 19.64 -23.70
C ALA A 628 1.72 18.70 -24.10
N GLY A 629 1.54 17.87 -25.14
CA GLY A 629 2.59 17.00 -25.68
C GLY A 629 2.42 15.51 -25.37
N TYR A 630 1.25 15.06 -24.91
CA TYR A 630 0.94 13.63 -24.84
C TYR A 630 0.81 13.08 -26.26
N THR A 631 1.50 11.96 -26.52
CA THR A 631 1.59 11.36 -27.86
C THR A 631 0.68 10.14 -28.05
N MET A 632 0.17 9.59 -26.94
CA MET A 632 -0.58 8.34 -26.93
C MET A 632 -1.81 8.45 -26.03
N LEU A 633 -3.00 8.32 -26.62
CA LEU A 633 -4.26 8.25 -25.90
C LEU A 633 -4.67 6.79 -25.77
N VAL A 634 -5.09 6.35 -24.58
CA VAL A 634 -5.43 4.95 -24.33
C VAL A 634 -6.91 4.81 -24.00
N SER A 635 -7.56 3.91 -24.72
CA SER A 635 -8.95 3.51 -24.51
C SER A 635 -9.02 2.04 -24.06
N MET A 636 -9.55 1.82 -22.86
CA MET A 636 -9.65 0.49 -22.25
C MET A 636 -11.05 -0.11 -22.41
N HIS A 637 -11.12 -1.21 -23.16
CA HIS A 637 -12.37 -1.93 -23.45
C HIS A 637 -12.51 -3.14 -22.53
N GLU A 638 -13.13 -2.91 -21.37
CA GLU A 638 -13.52 -3.98 -20.45
C GLU A 638 -14.93 -4.49 -20.77
N PRO A 639 -15.14 -5.82 -20.94
CA PRO A 639 -16.46 -6.38 -21.15
C PRO A 639 -17.41 -6.11 -19.97
N LEU A 640 -18.56 -5.48 -20.25
CA LEU A 640 -19.56 -5.21 -19.23
C LEU A 640 -20.40 -6.47 -18.94
N PRO A 641 -20.52 -6.90 -17.67
CA PRO A 641 -21.42 -7.98 -17.31
C PRO A 641 -22.89 -7.66 -17.63
N LYS A 642 -23.67 -8.67 -18.06
CA LYS A 642 -25.08 -8.49 -18.47
C LYS A 642 -25.96 -7.78 -17.42
N ARG A 643 -25.67 -7.97 -16.13
CA ARG A 643 -26.44 -7.41 -15.00
C ARG A 643 -25.95 -6.04 -14.53
N VAL A 644 -24.79 -5.59 -15.01
CA VAL A 644 -24.25 -4.28 -14.65
C VAL A 644 -24.83 -3.23 -15.60
N ARG A 645 -25.13 -2.05 -15.04
CA ARG A 645 -25.54 -0.86 -15.78
C ARG A 645 -24.59 0.26 -15.41
N LEU A 646 -24.13 0.98 -16.43
CA LEU A 646 -23.23 2.11 -16.21
C LEU A 646 -24.03 3.34 -15.82
N LYS A 647 -23.51 4.09 -14.85
CA LYS A 647 -24.04 5.38 -14.45
C LYS A 647 -23.71 6.40 -15.52
N ASP A 648 -24.70 7.15 -15.96
CA ASP A 648 -24.50 8.31 -16.82
C ASP A 648 -23.88 9.44 -15.99
N ARG A 649 -22.61 9.76 -16.26
CA ARG A 649 -21.86 10.82 -15.61
C ARG A 649 -20.62 11.20 -16.45
N PRO A 650 -20.04 12.39 -16.24
CA PRO A 650 -18.92 12.88 -17.06
C PRO A 650 -17.64 12.03 -17.05
N GLY A 651 -17.44 11.14 -16.08
CA GLY A 651 -16.28 10.24 -16.08
C GLY A 651 -14.90 10.90 -15.90
N THR A 652 -14.82 12.19 -15.55
CA THR A 652 -13.57 12.97 -15.51
C THR A 652 -12.60 12.60 -14.37
N TRP A 653 -13.00 11.67 -13.48
CA TRP A 653 -12.24 11.24 -12.30
C TRP A 653 -11.61 12.42 -11.52
N ASN A 654 -10.27 12.54 -11.53
CA ASN A 654 -9.54 13.60 -10.81
C ASN A 654 -9.27 14.84 -11.65
N TRP A 655 -9.63 14.88 -12.94
CA TRP A 655 -9.35 16.03 -13.81
C TRP A 655 -9.87 17.35 -13.24
N SER A 656 -11.11 17.32 -12.72
CA SER A 656 -11.78 18.47 -12.10
C SER A 656 -11.61 18.55 -10.59
N LEU A 657 -10.83 17.64 -9.99
CA LEU A 657 -10.53 17.60 -8.56
C LEU A 657 -9.05 17.94 -8.34
N ARG A 658 -8.66 18.10 -7.08
CA ARG A 658 -7.24 18.12 -6.70
C ARG A 658 -6.84 16.72 -6.26
N LEU A 659 -5.71 16.22 -6.74
CA LEU A 659 -5.10 15.01 -6.23
C LEU A 659 -4.47 15.31 -4.86
N LEU A 660 -5.11 14.79 -3.80
CA LEU A 660 -4.78 15.07 -2.39
C LEU A 660 -3.74 14.13 -1.76
#